data_AF-A0A940DM49-F1
#
_entry.id   AF-A0A940DM49-F1
#
_cell.length_a   1.000
_cell.length_b   1.000
_cell.length_c   1.000
_cell.angle_alpha   90.00
_cell.angle_beta   90.00
_cell.angle_gamma   90.00
#
_symmetry.space_group_name_H-M   'P 1'
#
loop_
_entity.id
_entity.type
_entity.pdbx_description
1 polymer ?
#
loop_
_entity_poly.entity_id
_entity_poly.type
_entity_poly.pdbx_seq_one_letter_code
_entity_poly.pdbx_strand_id
1 'polypeptide(L)'
;MKSRIFSILVPGICSVIFSFMPSPVNARDAQQFASGPDLIPRPLSSVQGTGTFRLDSEVIVYPDENHVNPAARYLAQSLKREAGIGLRTGILPEAMSAAGEMPGNAIILKISGIGSPESYGLEISERNVLITGADNRGLANGIATFRQLVLLADDQSASRDSKDRDSRDRAKADTGDTVLLPCCTISDAPEYGWRGVMLDVARHFFSVQEVKELLDLMALYKLNKFHWHLTDDQGWRIEIRKYPLLTEKGAWRHFDKNDRQCMALAEKEQIRDFEIPQDRLRIEAGDTLYGGYYTQEEIRDIVRYAAERGIDIIPEIDVPGHSLAAISNYPWLACDEDLSWGKLFSCPMCPGKDEVLEFCRNVYSEIFELFPYEYVHVGGDEVDMSNWTSCSDCQKRISDEGLDSPAALQSWFIGEMEDFFTANGRKLIGWDEIIGGGLSGTSTVMWWQGWTPGPVVEAAAAGTEIIACPNAVFYLSYPEDSKSLGNIYDYDRTMAELFGGGMDSVKGFQANVWSEQVPSRGRMLYKFFPGLLAVSELCWSSPEVRSMTDFEARLQEHYGILDSLGVGYRMPDIGGFCDINAFVDTAFLEVTDIGTGVRVFYTTDGSIPDMTSEEYTAPVAVTSDTDFTLRLFGRDGRQGEIYRTQFVRQDWAEAVPEDSAGGFLADGLNAVRYDYPGESCREIESAPYRGTYRVADISIPEGVGGNIGLVLSGYVNVPEDGIYTFRLLSDDGSLLYLDGDLAIDNDGGHTPIEITAQKALRKGLHEITVKYFDHNGGLLGMSVYSPDGAELPSEGLYYSVADPESLPRPSASQLAWHDAEMGVIFHYDLHVFDGEKYSQGSNRINPVEDYNIFFPEHLDTDQWIRSAKAAGAKFALLTATHETGFGLWQSDVNPYCMKALKWKNGKGDIVRDFVRSCRKYGLKPGLYVGIRWNSLLGIHNFKAEGDGEFAAGRQQWYRRYCERMVTELCTKYGDLFMIWFDGGADDPDGLGPDVEPIVAEYQPECLFYHNVNRADVRWGGSETGTVGYPCWSSFPYPFSHNKSNESADAHNELLAHGDPDGKYWVPAMADTPLRGWNGRHEWFWEPGDEGSVYPLDELMDIYERSAGRNATLIVGLTPDADGLLPQTDAERLEEWGREIERRYGSPLAGTCGKGRETVLSLSSGSHGKVSRNGSGSPAAVNCCILSEDVGGGERVRSWHIEARTGEECRTICRGTSIGHKRIVRFDPVPADELILMIDNCVAEPLISGFSAHYIN
;
A
#
# COMPACT_ATOMS: atom_id res chain seq x y z
N MET A 1 -18.07 -26.49 8.07
CA MET A 1 -19.01 -27.62 8.22
C MET A 1 -18.67 -28.35 9.53
N LYS A 2 -19.66 -28.60 10.42
CA LYS A 2 -19.56 -29.07 11.84
C LYS A 2 -19.02 -28.01 12.81
N SER A 3 -19.62 -27.67 13.96
CA SER A 3 -20.82 -28.14 14.67
C SER A 3 -21.21 -27.10 15.74
N ARG A 4 -22.49 -26.72 15.82
CA ARG A 4 -23.10 -25.97 16.94
C ARG A 4 -23.33 -26.88 18.16
N ILE A 5 -23.66 -26.22 19.29
CA ILE A 5 -24.45 -26.67 20.48
C ILE A 5 -23.61 -26.90 21.74
N PHE A 6 -23.69 -25.98 22.71
CA PHE A 6 -24.45 -26.19 23.96
C PHE A 6 -24.60 -24.88 24.76
N SER A 7 -25.86 -24.46 24.95
CA SER A 7 -26.29 -23.54 26.00
C SER A 7 -27.30 -24.30 26.86
N ILE A 8 -27.15 -24.27 28.19
CA ILE A 8 -28.27 -24.48 29.12
C ILE A 8 -28.12 -23.47 30.27
N LEU A 9 -29.09 -22.55 30.34
CA LEU A 9 -29.39 -21.67 31.46
C LEU A 9 -30.01 -22.46 32.64
N VAL A 10 -29.71 -22.02 33.87
CA VAL A 10 -30.63 -22.11 35.02
C VAL A 10 -30.60 -20.76 35.76
N PRO A 11 -31.73 -20.03 35.87
CA PRO A 11 -31.86 -18.85 36.72
C PRO A 11 -32.65 -19.14 38.01
N GLY A 12 -32.30 -18.51 39.14
CA GLY A 12 -33.24 -18.37 40.25
C GLY A 12 -32.73 -18.03 41.66
N ILE A 13 -32.86 -16.73 42.01
CA ILE A 13 -33.50 -16.19 43.24
C ILE A 13 -32.68 -15.97 44.55
N CYS A 14 -32.73 -14.69 44.96
CA CYS A 14 -32.79 -14.09 46.32
C CYS A 14 -31.54 -13.48 47.00
N SER A 15 -31.45 -12.15 46.83
CA SER A 15 -31.26 -11.08 47.82
C SER A 15 -31.15 -11.43 49.31
N VAL A 16 -30.14 -10.87 50.00
CA VAL A 16 -30.28 -10.24 51.33
C VAL A 16 -29.35 -9.03 51.43
N ILE A 17 -29.96 -7.89 51.77
CA ILE A 17 -29.39 -6.59 52.12
C ILE A 17 -28.61 -6.69 53.44
N PHE A 18 -27.41 -6.10 53.51
CA PHE A 18 -26.84 -5.62 54.77
C PHE A 18 -26.30 -4.20 54.63
N SER A 19 -27.00 -3.26 55.27
CA SER A 19 -26.55 -1.90 55.51
C SER A 19 -25.55 -1.86 56.66
N PHE A 20 -24.34 -1.38 56.43
CA PHE A 20 -23.51 -0.70 57.44
C PHE A 20 -22.62 0.33 56.74
N MET A 21 -22.83 1.62 57.00
CA MET A 21 -21.93 2.70 56.60
C MET A 21 -20.68 2.72 57.49
N PRO A 22 -19.47 2.86 56.92
CA PRO A 22 -18.37 3.56 57.55
C PRO A 22 -18.23 4.99 56.99
N SER A 23 -17.60 5.85 57.79
CA SER A 23 -17.37 7.30 57.61
C SER A 23 -16.68 7.70 56.29
N PRO A 24 -16.76 8.99 55.87
CA PRO A 24 -16.34 9.39 54.53
C PRO A 24 -14.82 9.31 54.37
N VAL A 25 -14.38 8.39 53.51
CA VAL A 25 -13.07 8.40 52.86
C VAL A 25 -13.14 9.44 51.73
N ASN A 26 -12.06 10.21 51.53
CA ASN A 26 -11.99 11.26 50.52
C ASN A 26 -12.27 10.72 49.12
N ALA A 27 -12.95 11.51 48.29
CA ALA A 27 -13.37 11.13 46.94
C ALA A 27 -12.21 10.83 45.97
N ARG A 28 -10.98 11.30 46.26
CA ARG A 28 -9.78 10.94 45.49
C ARG A 28 -9.31 9.51 45.77
N ASP A 29 -9.35 9.08 47.02
CA ASP A 29 -8.94 7.72 47.38
C ASP A 29 -9.97 6.72 46.84
N ALA A 30 -11.26 7.02 46.94
CA ALA A 30 -12.35 6.16 46.44
C ALA A 30 -12.35 5.94 44.92
N GLN A 31 -11.72 6.81 44.12
CA GLN A 31 -11.68 6.71 42.66
C GLN A 31 -10.52 5.84 42.17
N GLN A 32 -9.45 5.71 42.96
CA GLN A 32 -8.31 4.82 42.68
C GLN A 32 -8.63 3.33 42.98
N PHE A 33 -9.66 3.07 43.79
CA PHE A 33 -10.06 1.72 44.21
C PHE A 33 -11.03 0.99 43.24
N ALA A 34 -11.34 1.56 42.07
CA ALA A 34 -12.24 0.94 41.08
C ALA A 34 -11.51 0.35 39.84
N SER A 35 -10.23 0.69 39.60
CA SER A 35 -9.49 0.37 38.37
C SER A 35 -8.45 -0.76 38.50
N GLY A 36 -8.17 -1.27 39.71
CA GLY A 36 -7.06 -2.21 39.94
C GLY A 36 -5.69 -1.52 40.05
N PRO A 37 -4.60 -2.25 40.34
CA PRO A 37 -3.26 -1.68 40.47
C PRO A 37 -2.68 -1.23 39.11
N ASP A 38 -1.87 -0.17 39.13
CA ASP A 38 -1.26 0.48 37.95
C ASP A 38 -0.11 -0.34 37.30
N LEU A 39 -0.36 -1.61 36.99
CA LEU A 39 0.62 -2.58 36.45
C LEU A 39 0.78 -2.44 34.94
N ILE A 40 2.00 -2.59 34.41
CA ILE A 40 2.29 -2.76 32.97
C ILE A 40 3.07 -4.07 32.76
N PRO A 41 2.57 -5.04 31.98
CA PRO A 41 1.34 -4.99 31.20
C PRO A 41 0.08 -5.19 32.07
N ARG A 42 -1.07 -4.72 31.57
CA ARG A 42 -2.38 -4.85 32.22
C ARG A 42 -2.77 -6.33 32.29
N PRO A 43 -3.09 -6.86 33.49
CA PRO A 43 -3.48 -8.25 33.62
C PRO A 43 -4.89 -8.51 33.08
N LEU A 44 -5.14 -9.74 32.62
CA LEU A 44 -6.46 -10.18 32.15
C LEU A 44 -7.56 -10.02 33.21
N SER A 45 -7.25 -10.32 34.48
CA SER A 45 -8.17 -10.14 35.60
C SER A 45 -7.43 -9.76 36.89
N SER A 46 -7.93 -8.73 37.57
CA SER A 46 -7.46 -8.29 38.88
C SER A 46 -8.65 -7.95 39.76
N VAL A 47 -8.76 -8.61 40.91
CA VAL A 47 -9.81 -8.41 41.91
C VAL A 47 -9.18 -7.96 43.20
N GLN A 48 -9.54 -6.75 43.64
CA GLN A 48 -9.05 -6.23 44.92
C GLN A 48 -9.78 -6.91 46.10
N GLY A 49 -9.00 -7.36 47.07
CA GLY A 49 -9.48 -7.88 48.34
C GLY A 49 -9.49 -6.84 49.46
N THR A 50 -9.92 -7.25 50.65
CA THR A 50 -9.88 -6.40 51.86
C THR A 50 -8.62 -6.68 52.68
N GLY A 51 -7.96 -5.64 53.17
CA GLY A 51 -6.79 -5.76 54.06
C GLY A 51 -5.45 -5.54 53.35
N THR A 52 -4.36 -5.65 54.10
CA THR A 52 -2.98 -5.49 53.60
C THR A 52 -2.07 -6.62 54.09
N PHE A 53 -1.18 -7.08 53.22
CA PHE A 53 -0.07 -7.96 53.55
C PHE A 53 1.15 -7.12 53.90
N ARG A 54 1.82 -7.45 55.01
CA ARG A 54 3.01 -6.76 55.48
C ARG A 54 4.27 -7.51 55.00
N LEU A 55 4.96 -6.94 54.03
CA LEU A 55 6.20 -7.50 53.49
C LEU A 55 7.41 -6.90 54.19
N ASP A 56 8.18 -7.72 54.90
CA ASP A 56 9.43 -7.34 55.57
C ASP A 56 10.48 -8.46 55.54
N SER A 57 11.64 -8.25 56.17
CA SER A 57 12.73 -9.24 56.23
C SER A 57 12.40 -10.53 57.00
N GLU A 58 11.29 -10.59 57.73
CA GLU A 58 10.84 -11.78 58.46
C GLU A 58 9.98 -12.71 57.56
N VAL A 59 9.57 -12.24 56.38
CA VAL A 59 8.85 -13.07 55.41
C VAL A 59 9.80 -14.11 54.78
N ILE A 60 9.32 -15.36 54.71
CA ILE A 60 10.07 -16.48 54.12
C ILE A 60 9.44 -16.88 52.79
N VAL A 61 10.27 -17.06 51.76
CA VAL A 61 9.87 -17.61 50.46
C VAL A 61 10.03 -19.14 50.47
N TYR A 62 8.93 -19.85 50.25
CA TYR A 62 8.88 -21.31 50.17
C TYR A 62 8.57 -21.76 48.75
N PRO A 63 9.50 -22.48 48.08
CA PRO A 63 9.17 -23.25 46.90
C PRO A 63 8.43 -24.53 47.29
N ASP A 64 7.35 -24.87 46.58
CA ASP A 64 6.58 -26.11 46.82
C ASP A 64 7.40 -27.36 46.49
N GLU A 65 8.33 -27.27 45.53
CA GLU A 65 9.23 -28.36 45.12
C GLU A 65 10.67 -27.90 44.88
N ASN A 66 11.62 -28.84 44.93
CA ASN A 66 13.05 -28.56 44.76
C ASN A 66 13.41 -27.89 43.43
N HIS A 67 12.66 -28.18 42.36
CA HIS A 67 12.90 -27.59 41.05
C HIS A 67 12.49 -26.10 40.96
N VAL A 68 11.72 -25.60 41.94
CA VAL A 68 11.26 -24.20 42.06
C VAL A 68 12.26 -23.33 42.86
N ASN A 69 13.26 -23.93 43.49
CA ASN A 69 14.30 -23.22 44.27
C ASN A 69 14.99 -22.06 43.53
N PRO A 70 15.30 -22.13 42.21
CA PRO A 70 15.85 -20.99 41.47
C PRO A 70 14.92 -19.77 41.46
N ALA A 71 13.62 -19.96 41.25
CA ALA A 71 12.62 -18.88 41.24
C ALA A 71 12.50 -18.19 42.62
N ALA A 72 12.59 -18.98 43.71
CA ALA A 72 12.60 -18.43 45.07
C ALA A 72 13.84 -17.56 45.35
N ARG A 73 15.02 -17.99 44.86
CA ARG A 73 16.27 -17.20 44.95
C ARG A 73 16.20 -15.94 44.10
N TYR A 74 15.69 -16.04 42.88
CA TYR A 74 15.48 -14.91 41.98
C TYR A 74 14.61 -13.84 42.63
N LEU A 75 13.41 -14.20 43.13
CA LEU A 75 12.52 -13.26 43.80
C LEU A 75 13.20 -12.55 44.99
N ALA A 76 13.85 -13.31 45.87
CA ALA A 76 14.53 -12.75 47.04
C ALA A 76 15.70 -11.81 46.66
N GLN A 77 16.46 -12.14 45.62
CA GLN A 77 17.55 -11.30 45.12
C GLN A 77 17.04 -10.02 44.48
N SER A 78 15.99 -10.11 43.66
CA SER A 78 15.38 -8.95 43.00
C SER A 78 14.81 -7.96 44.02
N LEU A 79 14.03 -8.42 45.01
CA LEU A 79 13.47 -7.52 46.03
C LEU A 79 14.53 -6.89 46.93
N LYS A 80 15.61 -7.61 47.23
CA LYS A 80 16.75 -7.05 47.96
C LYS A 80 17.43 -5.93 47.17
N ARG A 81 17.62 -6.13 45.87
CA ARG A 81 18.29 -5.17 44.98
C ARG A 81 17.41 -3.94 44.70
N GLU A 82 16.13 -4.16 44.47
CA GLU A 82 15.20 -3.16 43.92
C GLU A 82 14.46 -2.40 45.01
N ALA A 83 14.02 -3.08 46.07
CA ALA A 83 13.25 -2.48 47.17
C ALA A 83 14.04 -2.41 48.50
N GLY A 84 15.21 -3.06 48.58
CA GLY A 84 16.00 -3.16 49.83
C GLY A 84 15.53 -4.26 50.79
N ILE A 85 14.53 -5.06 50.41
CA ILE A 85 13.89 -6.05 51.29
C ILE A 85 14.64 -7.39 51.24
N GLY A 86 15.35 -7.72 52.33
CA GLY A 86 16.10 -8.97 52.44
C GLY A 86 15.26 -10.17 52.87
N LEU A 87 14.67 -10.91 51.92
CA LEU A 87 13.91 -12.12 52.19
C LEU A 87 14.78 -13.36 52.43
N ARG A 88 14.28 -14.30 53.25
CA ARG A 88 14.90 -15.62 53.45
C ARG A 88 14.19 -16.69 52.60
N THR A 89 14.93 -17.65 52.07
CA THR A 89 14.36 -18.84 51.40
C THR A 89 14.35 -20.03 52.35
N GLY A 90 13.23 -20.76 52.43
CA GLY A 90 13.06 -21.93 53.29
C GLY A 90 12.56 -23.17 52.54
N ILE A 91 12.50 -24.31 53.22
CA ILE A 91 11.87 -25.54 52.73
C ILE A 91 10.53 -25.69 53.46
N LEU A 92 9.45 -25.94 52.72
CA LEU A 92 8.14 -26.13 53.30
C LEU A 92 8.15 -27.40 54.19
N PRO A 93 7.73 -27.35 55.46
CA PRO A 93 7.74 -28.54 56.32
C PRO A 93 6.85 -29.65 55.75
N GLU A 94 7.36 -30.90 55.69
CA GLU A 94 6.65 -32.06 55.11
C GLU A 94 5.24 -32.26 55.71
N ALA A 95 5.08 -32.02 57.00
CA ALA A 95 3.79 -32.15 57.69
C ALA A 95 2.75 -31.11 57.23
N MET A 96 3.18 -29.90 56.86
CA MET A 96 2.29 -28.84 56.34
C MET A 96 1.97 -29.06 54.86
N SER A 97 2.98 -29.47 54.08
CA SER A 97 2.81 -29.88 52.68
C SER A 97 1.76 -31.00 52.55
N ALA A 98 1.86 -32.04 53.37
CA ALA A 98 0.92 -33.18 53.37
C ALA A 98 -0.52 -32.81 53.84
N ALA A 99 -0.67 -31.76 54.64
CA ALA A 99 -1.96 -31.29 55.16
C ALA A 99 -2.64 -30.24 54.26
N GLY A 100 -1.95 -29.73 53.22
CA GLY A 100 -2.42 -28.61 52.40
C GLY A 100 -2.51 -27.29 53.17
N GLU A 101 -1.79 -27.15 54.28
CA GLU A 101 -1.77 -25.93 55.09
C GLU A 101 -0.68 -24.97 54.59
N MET A 102 -1.03 -23.70 54.38
CA MET A 102 -0.07 -22.67 54.00
C MET A 102 0.54 -21.98 55.24
N PRO A 103 1.86 -21.78 55.29
CA PRO A 103 2.51 -21.00 56.34
C PRO A 103 1.99 -19.56 56.34
N GLY A 104 1.88 -18.98 57.54
CA GLY A 104 1.64 -17.54 57.70
C GLY A 104 2.94 -16.76 57.60
N ASN A 105 2.85 -15.47 57.24
CA ASN A 105 3.97 -14.57 57.00
C ASN A 105 4.97 -15.12 55.97
N ALA A 106 4.44 -15.61 54.84
CA ALA A 106 5.21 -16.35 53.85
C ALA A 106 4.77 -16.03 52.41
N ILE A 107 5.70 -16.22 51.47
CA ILE A 107 5.44 -16.26 50.03
C ILE A 107 5.61 -17.70 49.56
N ILE A 108 4.61 -18.26 48.90
CA ILE A 108 4.62 -19.64 48.39
C ILE A 108 4.69 -19.58 46.87
N LEU A 109 5.67 -20.29 46.29
CA LEU A 109 5.86 -20.42 44.85
C LEU A 109 5.53 -21.84 44.41
N LYS A 110 4.60 -21.97 43.46
CA LYS A 110 4.09 -23.27 43.01
C LYS A 110 3.99 -23.36 41.50
N ILE A 111 4.29 -24.53 40.95
CA ILE A 111 3.96 -24.88 39.56
C ILE A 111 2.81 -25.88 39.58
N SER A 112 1.69 -25.53 38.94
CA SER A 112 0.47 -26.35 38.95
C SER A 112 0.40 -27.35 37.79
N GLY A 113 1.01 -27.04 36.64
CA GLY A 113 0.81 -27.76 35.38
C GLY A 113 -0.58 -27.56 34.76
N ILE A 114 -1.40 -26.64 35.30
CA ILE A 114 -2.79 -26.41 34.89
C ILE A 114 -2.92 -24.95 34.44
N GLY A 115 -3.40 -24.74 33.21
CA GLY A 115 -3.56 -23.42 32.58
C GLY A 115 -3.08 -23.42 31.14
N SER A 116 -3.15 -22.27 30.47
CA SER A 116 -2.44 -22.04 29.21
C SER A 116 -0.93 -21.87 29.48
N PRO A 117 -0.05 -22.12 28.50
CA PRO A 117 1.38 -21.84 28.62
C PRO A 117 1.63 -20.42 29.14
N GLU A 118 2.65 -20.26 29.99
CA GLU A 118 3.06 -18.99 30.59
C GLU A 118 2.03 -18.27 31.49
N SER A 119 0.86 -18.88 31.75
CA SER A 119 -0.17 -18.30 32.64
C SER A 119 0.20 -18.41 34.12
N TYR A 120 -0.36 -17.51 34.94
CA TYR A 120 -0.17 -17.53 36.39
C TYR A 120 -1.38 -17.00 37.16
N GLY A 121 -1.42 -17.38 38.45
CA GLY A 121 -2.29 -16.81 39.46
C GLY A 121 -1.47 -16.23 40.62
N LEU A 122 -1.87 -15.06 41.12
CA LEU A 122 -1.28 -14.40 42.27
C LEU A 122 -2.39 -14.08 43.29
N GLU A 123 -2.25 -14.59 44.51
CA GLU A 123 -3.15 -14.32 45.62
C GLU A 123 -2.37 -13.67 46.76
N ILE A 124 -2.75 -12.44 47.13
CA ILE A 124 -2.23 -11.72 48.30
C ILE A 124 -3.33 -11.68 49.35
N SER A 125 -3.10 -12.32 50.49
CA SER A 125 -3.97 -12.27 51.67
C SER A 125 -3.26 -11.61 52.85
N GLU A 126 -3.99 -11.27 53.91
CA GLU A 126 -3.37 -10.75 55.15
C GLU A 126 -2.37 -11.73 55.80
N ARG A 127 -2.45 -13.03 55.46
CA ARG A 127 -1.60 -14.06 56.05
C ARG A 127 -0.40 -14.45 55.19
N ASN A 128 -0.56 -14.52 53.87
CA ASN A 128 0.47 -15.03 52.96
C ASN A 128 0.22 -14.58 51.52
N VAL A 129 1.24 -14.79 50.69
CA VAL A 129 1.20 -14.60 49.24
C VAL A 129 1.37 -15.96 48.57
N LEU A 130 0.52 -16.30 47.61
CA LEU A 130 0.64 -17.49 46.77
C LEU A 130 0.82 -17.08 45.31
N ILE A 131 1.92 -17.52 44.69
CA ILE A 131 2.20 -17.34 43.26
C ILE A 131 2.21 -18.72 42.63
N THR A 132 1.27 -18.97 41.72
CA THR A 132 1.12 -20.24 41.01
C THR A 132 1.33 -20.02 39.51
N GLY A 133 2.31 -20.68 38.92
CA GLY A 133 2.50 -20.70 37.46
C GLY A 133 2.01 -22.01 36.84
N ALA A 134 1.51 -21.97 35.60
CA ALA A 134 1.26 -23.19 34.82
C ALA A 134 2.57 -23.94 34.51
N ASP A 135 3.64 -23.18 34.24
CA ASP A 135 5.00 -23.64 34.00
C ASP A 135 6.04 -22.68 34.64
N ASN A 136 7.33 -22.88 34.38
CA ASN A 136 8.41 -22.03 34.91
C ASN A 136 8.28 -20.57 34.45
N ARG A 137 7.84 -20.31 33.22
CA ARG A 137 7.66 -18.94 32.70
C ARG A 137 6.46 -18.27 33.34
N GLY A 138 5.35 -18.99 33.49
CA GLY A 138 4.19 -18.51 34.25
C GLY A 138 4.58 -18.10 35.66
N LEU A 139 5.40 -18.91 36.34
CA LEU A 139 5.89 -18.54 37.67
C LEU A 139 6.77 -17.27 37.64
N ALA A 140 7.66 -17.13 36.65
CA ALA A 140 8.47 -15.93 36.47
C ALA A 140 7.61 -14.67 36.19
N ASN A 141 6.54 -14.81 35.39
CA ASN A 141 5.57 -13.74 35.11
C ASN A 141 4.79 -13.32 36.37
N GLY A 142 4.40 -14.29 37.22
CA GLY A 142 3.77 -14.00 38.51
C GLY A 142 4.72 -13.28 39.48
N ILE A 143 6.00 -13.65 39.48
CA ILE A 143 7.06 -12.92 40.22
C ILE A 143 7.20 -11.49 39.68
N ALA A 144 7.17 -11.28 38.37
CA ALA A 144 7.25 -9.95 37.76
C ALA A 144 6.10 -9.04 38.22
N THR A 145 4.86 -9.55 38.20
CA THR A 145 3.69 -8.82 38.73
C THR A 145 3.84 -8.49 40.21
N PHE A 146 4.30 -9.45 41.03
CA PHE A 146 4.53 -9.19 42.45
C PHE A 146 5.62 -8.14 42.68
N ARG A 147 6.73 -8.17 41.90
CA ARG A 147 7.79 -7.16 41.96
C ARG A 147 7.25 -5.76 41.65
N GLN A 148 6.42 -5.61 40.61
CA GLN A 148 5.81 -4.31 40.29
C GLN A 148 4.89 -3.81 41.41
N LEU A 149 4.06 -4.67 42.01
CA LEU A 149 3.21 -4.29 43.15
C LEU A 149 4.04 -3.77 44.34
N VAL A 150 5.20 -4.38 44.61
CA VAL A 150 6.12 -3.91 45.65
C VAL A 150 6.71 -2.54 45.29
N LEU A 151 7.16 -2.36 44.05
CA LEU A 151 7.78 -1.10 43.60
C LEU A 151 6.77 0.06 43.59
N LEU A 152 5.54 -0.18 43.14
CA LEU A 152 4.45 0.80 43.18
C LEU A 152 4.08 1.19 44.62
N ALA A 153 4.06 0.22 45.55
CA ALA A 153 3.74 0.48 46.95
C ALA A 153 4.88 1.18 47.71
N ASP A 154 6.15 0.87 47.39
CA ASP A 154 7.33 1.52 47.98
C ASP A 154 7.41 3.01 47.59
N ASP A 155 7.18 3.34 46.30
CA ASP A 155 7.23 4.72 45.82
C ASP A 155 6.16 5.63 46.47
N GLN A 156 4.95 5.10 46.73
CA GLN A 156 3.90 5.83 47.43
C GLN A 156 4.22 6.11 48.91
N SER A 157 5.13 5.34 49.52
CA SER A 157 5.52 5.49 50.92
C SER A 157 6.65 6.50 51.15
N ALA A 158 7.42 6.84 50.12
CA ALA A 158 8.44 7.88 50.14
C ALA A 158 7.80 9.25 49.83
N SER A 159 8.02 10.27 50.67
CA SER A 159 7.42 11.58 50.44
C SER A 159 7.85 12.19 49.09
N ARG A 160 6.87 12.49 48.23
CA ARG A 160 7.02 13.04 46.87
C ARG A 160 7.76 14.40 46.79
N ASP A 161 8.05 15.05 47.93
CA ASP A 161 8.66 16.38 48.02
C ASP A 161 10.18 16.39 48.33
N SER A 162 10.84 15.24 48.44
CA SER A 162 12.27 15.17 48.79
C SER A 162 13.18 15.41 47.56
N LYS A 163 13.78 16.60 47.50
CA LYS A 163 14.59 17.13 46.38
C LYS A 163 15.99 16.51 46.19
N ASP A 164 16.36 15.48 46.94
CA ASP A 164 17.72 14.92 46.86
C ASP A 164 17.73 13.40 47.16
N ARG A 165 18.48 12.61 46.37
CA ARG A 165 18.65 11.14 46.55
C ARG A 165 19.14 10.81 47.95
N ASP A 166 20.05 11.64 48.45
CA ASP A 166 20.67 11.53 49.78
C ASP A 166 19.66 11.74 50.94
N SER A 167 18.51 12.36 50.64
CA SER A 167 17.40 12.56 51.59
C SER A 167 16.36 11.43 51.55
N ARG A 168 16.21 10.73 50.42
CA ARG A 168 15.44 9.47 50.33
C ARG A 168 16.13 8.33 51.06
N ASP A 169 17.45 8.19 50.89
CA ASP A 169 18.24 7.18 51.62
C ASP A 169 18.19 7.39 53.14
N ARG A 170 18.13 8.65 53.60
CA ARG A 170 17.94 9.00 55.01
C ARG A 170 16.51 8.81 55.51
N ALA A 171 15.50 9.01 54.67
CA ALA A 171 14.10 8.76 55.02
C ALA A 171 13.78 7.24 55.06
N LYS A 172 14.36 6.44 54.15
CA LYS A 172 14.30 4.96 54.18
C LYS A 172 14.93 4.38 55.46
N ALA A 173 15.94 5.04 56.01
CA ALA A 173 16.55 4.65 57.28
C ALA A 173 15.61 4.82 58.50
N ASP A 174 14.52 5.60 58.39
CA ASP A 174 13.60 5.92 59.49
C ASP A 174 12.25 5.16 59.41
N THR A 175 11.85 4.62 58.25
CA THR A 175 10.58 3.88 58.04
C THR A 175 10.70 2.34 58.15
N GLY A 176 11.92 1.80 58.19
CA GLY A 176 12.18 0.36 58.29
C GLY A 176 11.90 -0.42 57.00
N ASP A 177 12.51 -1.61 56.85
CA ASP A 177 12.42 -2.50 55.68
C ASP A 177 11.01 -3.12 55.50
N THR A 178 9.93 -2.33 55.49
CA THR A 178 8.54 -2.81 55.47
C THR A 178 7.70 -2.12 54.40
N VAL A 179 7.09 -2.91 53.51
CA VAL A 179 6.13 -2.46 52.48
C VAL A 179 4.75 -3.08 52.75
N LEU A 180 3.69 -2.28 52.61
CA LEU A 180 2.31 -2.73 52.77
C LEU A 180 1.66 -2.95 51.40
N LEU A 181 1.29 -4.20 51.11
CA LEU A 181 0.67 -4.58 49.85
C LEU A 181 -0.85 -4.77 50.04
N PRO A 182 -1.70 -4.17 49.22
CA PRO A 182 -3.13 -4.45 49.27
C PRO A 182 -3.41 -5.92 48.93
N CYS A 183 -4.36 -6.53 49.65
CA CYS A 183 -4.81 -7.88 49.32
C CYS A 183 -5.49 -7.87 47.95
N CYS A 184 -5.18 -8.86 47.10
CA CYS A 184 -5.74 -8.98 45.77
C CYS A 184 -5.63 -10.41 45.23
N THR A 185 -6.39 -10.68 44.18
CA THR A 185 -6.29 -11.90 43.38
C THR A 185 -6.15 -11.51 41.91
N ILE A 186 -5.09 -12.01 41.26
CA ILE A 186 -4.77 -11.75 39.85
C ILE A 186 -4.69 -13.10 39.13
N SER A 187 -5.32 -13.19 37.97
CA SER A 187 -5.22 -14.33 37.05
C SER A 187 -4.92 -13.80 35.67
N ASP A 188 -3.89 -14.33 35.02
CA ASP A 188 -3.28 -13.65 33.88
C ASP A 188 -2.52 -14.61 32.94
N ALA A 189 -2.46 -14.25 31.67
CA ALA A 189 -1.80 -15.00 30.60
C ALA A 189 -1.46 -14.06 29.43
N PRO A 190 -0.40 -14.34 28.65
CA PRO A 190 -0.06 -13.51 27.49
C PRO A 190 -0.98 -13.75 26.30
N GLU A 191 -1.21 -12.70 25.51
CA GLU A 191 -1.86 -12.77 24.19
C GLU A 191 -0.95 -13.46 23.16
N TYR A 192 0.33 -13.06 23.08
CA TYR A 192 1.30 -13.57 22.13
C TYR A 192 2.44 -14.34 22.81
N GLY A 193 2.87 -15.45 22.19
CA GLY A 193 3.96 -16.28 22.69
C GLY A 193 5.36 -15.70 22.44
N TRP A 194 5.51 -14.85 21.42
CA TRP A 194 6.76 -14.14 21.10
C TRP A 194 6.69 -12.69 21.55
N ARG A 195 7.53 -12.30 22.51
CA ARG A 195 7.59 -10.95 23.09
C ARG A 195 9.05 -10.51 23.11
N GLY A 196 9.49 -10.03 21.96
CA GLY A 196 10.90 -9.93 21.60
C GLY A 196 11.55 -8.60 21.90
N VAL A 197 12.84 -8.66 22.24
CA VAL A 197 13.75 -7.52 22.31
C VAL A 197 15.05 -7.93 21.63
N MET A 198 15.47 -7.15 20.64
CA MET A 198 16.76 -7.30 19.99
C MET A 198 17.74 -6.23 20.47
N LEU A 199 18.97 -6.66 20.76
CA LEU A 199 20.11 -5.78 21.02
C LEU A 199 21.26 -6.14 20.09
N ASP A 200 21.65 -5.18 19.27
CA ASP A 200 22.91 -5.18 18.55
C ASP A 200 24.07 -4.89 19.51
N VAL A 201 25.00 -5.83 19.59
CA VAL A 201 26.24 -5.70 20.34
C VAL A 201 27.47 -5.68 19.42
N ALA A 202 27.26 -5.81 18.11
CA ALA A 202 28.27 -5.84 17.07
C ALA A 202 28.75 -4.43 16.70
N ARG A 203 27.86 -3.46 16.44
CA ARG A 203 28.28 -2.08 16.13
C ARG A 203 28.91 -1.42 17.37
N HIS A 204 28.25 -1.44 18.53
CA HIS A 204 28.84 -1.05 19.81
C HIS A 204 28.68 -2.17 20.86
N PHE A 205 29.75 -2.45 21.63
CA PHE A 205 29.80 -3.58 22.56
C PHE A 205 29.29 -3.24 23.97
N PHE A 206 28.44 -4.13 24.51
CA PHE A 206 27.90 -4.05 25.87
C PHE A 206 28.47 -5.17 26.74
N SER A 207 28.81 -4.86 28.00
CA SER A 207 29.32 -5.85 28.95
C SER A 207 28.26 -6.86 29.39
N VAL A 208 28.72 -7.98 29.95
CA VAL A 208 27.88 -9.00 30.60
C VAL A 208 26.91 -8.38 31.62
N GLN A 209 27.36 -7.39 32.39
CA GLN A 209 26.53 -6.76 33.42
C GLN A 209 25.41 -5.90 32.81
N GLU A 210 25.70 -5.16 31.73
CA GLU A 210 24.72 -4.34 31.01
C GLU A 210 23.67 -5.22 30.31
N VAL A 211 24.08 -6.35 29.72
CA VAL A 211 23.15 -7.34 29.14
C VAL A 211 22.25 -7.94 30.22
N LYS A 212 22.79 -8.32 31.39
CA LYS A 212 21.99 -8.85 32.51
C LYS A 212 21.00 -7.84 33.07
N GLU A 213 21.37 -6.57 33.07
CA GLU A 213 20.47 -5.49 33.49
C GLU A 213 19.28 -5.35 32.52
N LEU A 214 19.53 -5.40 31.21
CA LEU A 214 18.45 -5.44 30.22
C LEU A 214 17.53 -6.65 30.44
N LEU A 215 18.09 -7.85 30.69
CA LEU A 215 17.32 -9.05 30.99
C LEU A 215 16.48 -8.92 32.29
N ASP A 216 16.97 -8.20 33.30
CA ASP A 216 16.20 -7.92 34.53
C ASP A 216 14.98 -7.02 34.26
N LEU A 217 15.13 -6.05 33.35
CA LEU A 217 14.05 -5.14 32.93
C LEU A 217 13.06 -5.86 32.00
N MET A 218 13.54 -6.65 31.04
CA MET A 218 12.69 -7.52 30.22
C MET A 218 11.82 -8.42 31.08
N ALA A 219 12.41 -9.05 32.11
CA ALA A 219 11.68 -9.90 33.04
C ALA A 219 10.67 -9.13 33.88
N LEU A 220 10.98 -7.89 34.29
CA LEU A 220 10.04 -7.04 35.03
C LEU A 220 8.79 -6.73 34.20
N TYR A 221 8.95 -6.56 32.89
CA TYR A 221 7.87 -6.27 31.93
C TYR A 221 7.46 -7.47 31.07
N LYS A 222 7.73 -8.70 31.54
CA LYS A 222 7.23 -9.96 30.94
C LYS A 222 7.62 -10.21 29.46
N LEU A 223 8.67 -9.58 28.97
CA LEU A 223 9.28 -9.84 27.66
C LEU A 223 10.12 -11.12 27.75
N ASN A 224 9.99 -12.04 26.78
CA ASN A 224 10.47 -13.42 26.93
C ASN A 224 11.43 -13.91 25.84
N LYS A 225 11.69 -13.14 24.78
CA LYS A 225 12.70 -13.46 23.76
C LYS A 225 13.75 -12.35 23.74
N PHE A 226 15.01 -12.72 24.01
CA PHE A 226 16.14 -11.83 23.82
C PHE A 226 16.88 -12.24 22.56
N HIS A 227 16.63 -11.50 21.48
CA HIS A 227 17.33 -11.64 20.23
C HIS A 227 18.69 -10.94 20.34
N TRP A 228 19.78 -11.70 20.22
CA TRP A 228 21.11 -11.21 20.47
C TRP A 228 21.95 -11.23 19.20
N HIS A 229 22.10 -10.06 18.58
CA HIS A 229 22.84 -9.85 17.35
C HIS A 229 24.33 -9.72 17.65
N LEU A 230 25.04 -10.85 17.52
CA LEU A 230 26.39 -11.04 18.04
C LEU A 230 27.49 -10.71 17.03
N THR A 231 27.17 -10.57 15.75
CA THR A 231 28.17 -10.41 14.69
C THR A 231 27.66 -9.52 13.57
N ASP A 232 28.50 -8.58 13.15
CA ASP A 232 28.28 -7.73 11.98
C ASP A 232 29.63 -7.31 11.38
N ASP A 233 29.63 -6.45 10.37
CA ASP A 233 30.81 -5.93 9.68
C ASP A 233 31.81 -5.26 10.62
N GLN A 234 31.31 -4.53 11.63
CA GLN A 234 32.13 -3.71 12.54
C GLN A 234 32.59 -4.49 13.78
N GLY A 235 32.16 -5.74 13.96
CA GLY A 235 32.64 -6.56 15.08
C GLY A 235 32.03 -7.94 15.22
N TRP A 236 32.88 -8.89 15.62
CA TRP A 236 32.49 -10.24 16.02
C TRP A 236 32.58 -10.42 17.54
N ARG A 237 31.46 -10.73 18.21
CA ARG A 237 31.34 -10.63 19.68
C ARG A 237 31.28 -11.94 20.43
N ILE A 238 31.42 -13.08 19.76
CA ILE A 238 31.31 -14.40 20.39
C ILE A 238 32.56 -15.27 20.17
N GLU A 239 33.06 -15.89 21.24
CA GLU A 239 34.19 -16.82 21.15
C GLU A 239 33.80 -18.13 20.43
N ILE A 240 34.42 -18.37 19.27
CA ILE A 240 34.40 -19.65 18.55
C ILE A 240 35.77 -20.29 18.64
N ARG A 241 35.89 -21.40 19.39
CA ARG A 241 37.18 -22.00 19.71
C ARG A 241 37.91 -22.51 18.48
N LYS A 242 37.18 -23.01 17.47
CA LYS A 242 37.78 -23.45 16.21
C LYS A 242 38.36 -22.29 15.39
N TYR A 243 37.88 -21.06 15.60
CA TYR A 243 38.27 -19.87 14.83
C TYR A 243 38.67 -18.68 15.74
N PRO A 244 39.79 -18.74 16.47
CA PRO A 244 40.15 -17.76 17.49
C PRO A 244 40.35 -16.33 16.98
N LEU A 245 40.77 -16.14 15.72
CA LEU A 245 40.96 -14.79 15.16
C LEU A 245 39.66 -13.96 15.09
N LEU A 246 38.49 -14.61 15.13
CA LEU A 246 37.20 -13.92 15.15
C LEU A 246 37.09 -12.99 16.37
N THR A 247 37.62 -13.38 17.53
CA THR A 247 37.60 -12.54 18.74
C THR A 247 38.94 -11.92 19.12
N GLU A 248 40.07 -12.58 18.81
CA GLU A 248 41.40 -11.99 19.07
C GLU A 248 41.61 -10.68 18.29
N LYS A 249 41.05 -10.62 17.07
CA LYS A 249 41.15 -9.48 16.16
C LYS A 249 39.78 -8.94 15.73
N GLY A 250 38.87 -9.80 15.27
CA GLY A 250 37.56 -9.37 14.74
C GLY A 250 36.65 -8.67 15.76
N ALA A 251 36.94 -8.78 17.07
CA ALA A 251 36.25 -8.04 18.11
C ALA A 251 36.80 -6.61 18.35
N TRP A 252 37.86 -6.19 17.66
CA TRP A 252 38.59 -4.95 17.96
C TRP A 252 38.89 -4.14 16.70
N ARG A 253 38.58 -2.84 16.73
CA ARG A 253 38.76 -1.93 15.59
C ARG A 253 39.31 -0.57 16.01
N HIS A 254 39.85 0.18 15.07
CA HIS A 254 40.01 1.63 15.24
C HIS A 254 38.63 2.29 15.17
N PHE A 255 38.50 3.51 15.72
CA PHE A 255 37.26 4.27 15.62
C PHE A 255 36.82 4.44 14.17
N ASP A 256 35.64 3.94 13.85
CA ASP A 256 35.03 4.00 12.53
C ASP A 256 34.14 5.26 12.37
N LYS A 257 33.24 5.26 11.37
CA LYS A 257 32.30 6.37 11.13
C LYS A 257 31.29 6.51 12.27
N ASN A 258 30.75 5.40 12.78
CA ASN A 258 29.73 5.36 13.81
C ASN A 258 30.29 5.88 15.14
N ASP A 259 31.49 5.42 15.51
CA ASP A 259 32.19 5.87 16.72
C ASP A 259 32.41 7.40 16.70
N ARG A 260 32.88 7.93 15.56
CA ARG A 260 33.15 9.38 15.39
C ARG A 260 31.87 10.20 15.39
N GLN A 261 30.78 9.67 14.85
CA GLN A 261 29.48 10.33 14.88
C GLN A 261 28.96 10.46 16.31
N CYS A 262 29.05 9.39 17.11
CA CYS A 262 28.73 9.44 18.54
C CYS A 262 29.56 10.48 19.27
N MET A 263 30.88 10.52 19.04
CA MET A 263 31.75 11.54 19.66
C MET A 263 31.36 12.97 19.27
N ALA A 264 31.01 13.20 18.00
CA ALA A 264 30.55 14.50 17.53
C ALA A 264 29.20 14.91 18.13
N LEU A 265 28.25 13.96 18.27
CA LEU A 265 26.96 14.19 18.92
C LEU A 265 27.14 14.49 20.42
N ALA A 266 28.03 13.77 21.11
CA ALA A 266 28.35 14.04 22.50
C ALA A 266 28.80 15.50 22.72
N GLU A 267 29.65 16.02 21.83
CA GLU A 267 30.11 17.41 21.86
C GLU A 267 29.01 18.40 21.45
N LYS A 268 28.32 18.13 20.33
CA LYS A 268 27.30 19.02 19.76
C LYS A 268 26.09 19.20 20.68
N GLU A 269 25.60 18.12 21.29
CA GLU A 269 24.38 18.12 22.11
C GLU A 269 24.67 18.20 23.61
N GLN A 270 25.94 18.06 24.00
CA GLN A 270 26.36 18.00 25.40
C GLN A 270 25.61 16.91 26.16
N ILE A 271 25.51 15.72 25.55
CA ILE A 271 24.88 14.52 26.11
C ILE A 271 25.97 13.47 26.30
N ARG A 272 26.27 13.13 27.56
CA ARG A 272 27.34 12.19 27.91
C ARG A 272 27.06 10.75 27.49
N ASP A 273 25.80 10.40 27.26
CA ASP A 273 25.41 9.04 26.87
C ASP A 273 25.91 8.65 25.47
N PHE A 274 26.36 9.62 24.67
CA PHE A 274 27.05 9.38 23.39
C PHE A 274 28.57 9.20 23.54
N GLU A 275 29.14 9.36 24.74
CA GLU A 275 30.58 9.13 24.95
C GLU A 275 30.90 7.63 24.86
N ILE A 276 32.02 7.30 24.19
CA ILE A 276 32.53 5.93 24.13
C ILE A 276 33.06 5.50 25.52
N PRO A 277 32.57 4.40 26.11
CA PRO A 277 33.03 3.95 27.43
C PRO A 277 34.51 3.56 27.44
N GLN A 278 35.25 4.05 28.44
CA GLN A 278 36.71 3.86 28.52
C GLN A 278 37.11 2.40 28.77
N ASP A 279 36.25 1.61 29.41
CA ASP A 279 36.45 0.17 29.67
C ASP A 279 36.16 -0.71 28.44
N ARG A 280 35.90 -0.10 27.28
CA ARG A 280 35.80 -0.74 25.96
C ARG A 280 36.99 -0.42 25.06
N LEU A 281 37.97 0.34 25.59
CA LEU A 281 39.18 0.73 24.88
C LEU A 281 40.37 -0.13 25.32
N ARG A 282 41.22 -0.49 24.36
CA ARG A 282 42.53 -1.09 24.62
C ARG A 282 43.62 -0.35 23.85
N ILE A 283 44.82 -0.28 24.41
CA ILE A 283 46.00 0.28 23.74
C ILE A 283 46.88 -0.87 23.25
N GLU A 284 47.10 -0.95 21.95
CA GLU A 284 47.94 -1.96 21.32
C GLU A 284 48.93 -1.29 20.37
N ALA A 285 50.23 -1.51 20.59
CA ALA A 285 51.32 -0.91 19.80
C ALA A 285 51.29 0.64 19.65
N GLY A 286 50.57 1.35 20.52
CA GLY A 286 50.41 2.81 20.47
C GLY A 286 49.09 3.26 19.84
N ASP A 287 48.31 2.35 19.28
CA ASP A 287 46.99 2.60 18.73
C ASP A 287 45.89 2.36 19.78
N THR A 288 44.87 3.22 19.76
CA THR A 288 43.63 3.02 20.52
C THR A 288 42.67 2.19 19.70
N LEU A 289 42.28 1.04 20.25
CA LEU A 289 41.28 0.15 19.67
C LEU A 289 40.04 0.13 20.57
N TYR A 290 38.88 0.10 19.94
CA TYR A 290 37.58 -0.07 20.59
C TYR A 290 37.05 -1.49 20.32
N GLY A 291 36.41 -2.10 21.31
CA GLY A 291 35.80 -3.41 21.12
C GLY A 291 35.50 -4.20 22.40
N GLY A 292 35.40 -5.51 22.21
CA GLY A 292 35.04 -6.49 23.24
C GLY A 292 34.30 -7.69 22.65
N TYR A 293 34.29 -8.80 23.39
CA TYR A 293 33.57 -10.03 23.03
C TYR A 293 33.22 -10.82 24.30
N TYR A 294 32.29 -11.77 24.18
CA TYR A 294 31.89 -12.70 25.23
C TYR A 294 32.61 -14.04 25.05
N THR A 295 33.17 -14.53 26.15
CA THR A 295 33.66 -15.91 26.23
C THR A 295 32.49 -16.88 26.31
N GLN A 296 32.73 -18.13 25.95
CA GLN A 296 31.70 -19.17 26.06
C GLN A 296 31.17 -19.36 27.49
N GLU A 297 32.01 -19.16 28.51
CA GLU A 297 31.58 -19.25 29.91
C GLU A 297 30.68 -18.08 30.33
N GLU A 298 30.98 -16.87 29.87
CA GLU A 298 30.12 -15.71 30.10
C GLU A 298 28.76 -15.91 29.41
N ILE A 299 28.74 -16.44 28.20
CA ILE A 299 27.48 -16.77 27.50
C ILE A 299 26.68 -17.81 28.28
N ARG A 300 27.30 -18.91 28.75
CA ARG A 300 26.60 -19.91 29.57
C ARG A 300 26.05 -19.31 30.87
N ASP A 301 26.75 -18.35 31.46
CA ASP A 301 26.28 -17.62 32.63
C ASP A 301 25.07 -16.72 32.31
N ILE A 302 25.10 -15.99 31.18
CA ILE A 302 23.98 -15.16 30.72
C ILE A 302 22.77 -16.03 30.35
N VAL A 303 22.95 -17.12 29.62
CA VAL A 303 21.87 -18.07 29.26
C VAL A 303 21.19 -18.63 30.52
N ARG A 304 21.98 -19.04 31.53
CA ARG A 304 21.43 -19.47 32.82
C ARG A 304 20.67 -18.35 33.53
N TYR A 305 21.21 -17.13 33.49
CA TYR A 305 20.60 -15.95 34.12
C TYR A 305 19.25 -15.59 33.48
N ALA A 306 19.15 -15.67 32.15
CA ALA A 306 17.94 -15.46 31.37
C ALA A 306 16.89 -16.56 31.63
N ALA A 307 17.31 -17.82 31.70
CA ALA A 307 16.41 -18.95 31.95
C ALA A 307 15.70 -18.84 33.31
N GLU A 308 16.40 -18.39 34.37
CA GLU A 308 15.78 -18.13 35.69
C GLU A 308 14.71 -17.02 35.67
N ARG A 309 14.72 -16.18 34.63
CA ARG A 309 13.78 -15.09 34.38
C ARG A 309 12.69 -15.42 33.36
N GLY A 310 12.69 -16.65 32.84
CA GLY A 310 11.75 -17.07 31.81
C GLY A 310 12.05 -16.52 30.41
N ILE A 311 13.28 -16.09 30.16
CA ILE A 311 13.72 -15.51 28.88
C ILE A 311 14.53 -16.54 28.09
N ASP A 312 14.19 -16.70 26.81
CA ASP A 312 15.01 -17.43 25.84
C ASP A 312 15.96 -16.47 25.14
N ILE A 313 17.21 -16.88 24.94
CA ILE A 313 18.18 -16.13 24.14
C ILE A 313 18.23 -16.72 22.74
N ILE A 314 17.94 -15.90 21.75
CA ILE A 314 17.98 -16.27 20.33
C ILE A 314 19.29 -15.67 19.77
N PRO A 315 20.34 -16.48 19.57
CA PRO A 315 21.58 -15.97 19.01
C PRO A 315 21.43 -15.71 17.52
N GLU A 316 21.95 -14.59 17.05
CA GLU A 316 22.11 -14.29 15.64
C GLU A 316 23.59 -14.22 15.26
N ILE A 317 23.93 -14.98 14.23
CA ILE A 317 25.19 -14.88 13.50
C ILE A 317 24.78 -14.60 12.06
N ASP A 318 24.95 -13.37 11.62
CA ASP A 318 24.46 -12.92 10.33
C ASP A 318 25.36 -13.40 9.19
N VAL A 319 24.78 -14.19 8.28
CA VAL A 319 25.43 -14.75 7.09
C VAL A 319 24.41 -14.90 5.95
N PRO A 320 24.82 -14.77 4.67
CA PRO A 320 26.19 -14.52 4.20
C PRO A 320 26.58 -13.04 4.13
N GLY A 321 25.64 -12.11 4.37
CA GLY A 321 25.87 -10.67 4.51
C GLY A 321 26.57 -10.31 5.83
N HIS A 322 26.77 -9.01 6.09
CA HIS A 322 27.27 -8.47 7.37
C HIS A 322 28.45 -9.21 8.02
N SER A 323 29.35 -9.73 7.19
CA SER A 323 30.37 -10.71 7.59
C SER A 323 31.80 -10.16 7.53
N LEU A 324 31.99 -8.85 7.34
CA LEU A 324 33.31 -8.27 7.10
C LEU A 324 34.28 -8.48 8.27
N ALA A 325 33.81 -8.53 9.52
CA ALA A 325 34.64 -8.84 10.68
C ALA A 325 35.25 -10.25 10.62
N ALA A 326 34.48 -11.24 10.12
CA ALA A 326 34.97 -12.60 9.91
C ALA A 326 35.90 -12.67 8.69
N ILE A 327 35.47 -12.10 7.56
CA ILE A 327 36.20 -12.12 6.29
C ILE A 327 37.56 -11.43 6.41
N SER A 328 37.66 -10.30 7.10
CA SER A 328 38.93 -9.58 7.30
C SER A 328 39.98 -10.40 8.06
N ASN A 329 39.55 -11.40 8.83
CA ASN A 329 40.42 -12.29 9.61
C ASN A 329 40.62 -13.66 8.95
N TYR A 330 39.68 -14.08 8.10
CA TYR A 330 39.75 -15.28 7.28
C TYR A 330 39.38 -14.93 5.82
N PRO A 331 40.29 -14.29 5.05
CA PRO A 331 39.95 -13.75 3.73
C PRO A 331 39.46 -14.79 2.71
N TRP A 332 39.77 -16.07 2.92
CA TRP A 332 39.29 -17.17 2.07
C TRP A 332 37.77 -17.38 2.14
N LEU A 333 37.08 -16.74 3.09
CA LEU A 333 35.61 -16.72 3.18
C LEU A 333 34.95 -15.91 2.06
N ALA A 334 35.65 -14.92 1.46
CA ALA A 334 35.13 -14.12 0.35
C ALA A 334 35.34 -14.79 -1.01
N CYS A 335 34.71 -14.27 -2.07
CA CYS A 335 34.89 -14.78 -3.43
C CYS A 335 36.33 -14.55 -3.92
N ASP A 336 36.79 -13.31 -3.80
CA ASP A 336 38.10 -12.81 -4.20
C ASP A 336 38.84 -12.17 -3.01
N GLU A 337 40.12 -11.83 -3.17
CA GLU A 337 40.92 -11.17 -2.11
C GLU A 337 40.61 -9.67 -1.92
N ASP A 338 39.76 -9.08 -2.78
CA ASP A 338 39.38 -7.67 -2.69
C ASP A 338 38.22 -7.49 -1.70
N LEU A 339 38.55 -7.10 -0.47
CA LEU A 339 37.63 -6.94 0.65
C LEU A 339 37.03 -5.53 0.68
N SER A 340 36.41 -5.13 -0.43
CA SER A 340 35.83 -3.79 -0.59
C SER A 340 34.39 -3.71 -0.06
N TRP A 341 33.96 -2.50 0.28
CA TRP A 341 32.55 -2.17 0.33
C TRP A 341 32.00 -2.14 -1.10
N GLY A 342 30.88 -2.82 -1.33
CA GLY A 342 30.10 -2.75 -2.56
C GLY A 342 29.38 -1.42 -2.72
N LYS A 343 28.36 -1.36 -3.57
CA LYS A 343 27.64 -0.09 -3.82
C LYS A 343 26.80 0.34 -2.62
N LEU A 344 26.31 -0.63 -1.85
CA LEU A 344 25.41 -0.42 -0.70
C LEU A 344 25.91 -1.13 0.56
N PHE A 345 26.41 -2.37 0.44
CA PHE A 345 26.80 -3.20 1.59
C PHE A 345 28.21 -3.79 1.46
N SER A 346 28.71 -4.41 2.52
CA SER A 346 30.05 -5.02 2.54
C SER A 346 30.12 -6.27 1.65
N CYS A 347 31.34 -6.72 1.34
CA CYS A 347 31.53 -7.97 0.60
C CYS A 347 30.96 -9.16 1.41
N PRO A 348 30.03 -9.96 0.85
CA PRO A 348 29.48 -11.12 1.54
C PRO A 348 30.42 -12.34 1.51
N MET A 349 30.10 -13.35 2.31
CA MET A 349 30.72 -14.67 2.22
C MET A 349 30.45 -15.33 0.85
N CYS A 350 31.30 -16.26 0.44
CA CYS A 350 31.22 -16.97 -0.83
C CYS A 350 30.45 -18.31 -0.70
N PRO A 351 29.15 -18.37 -1.04
CA PRO A 351 28.38 -19.62 -0.97
C PRO A 351 28.84 -20.68 -1.99
N GLY A 352 29.66 -20.30 -2.98
CA GLY A 352 30.22 -21.23 -3.96
C GLY A 352 31.25 -22.21 -3.39
N LYS A 353 31.88 -21.89 -2.25
CA LYS A 353 32.97 -22.67 -1.66
C LYS A 353 32.47 -23.61 -0.56
N ASP A 354 32.79 -24.90 -0.68
CA ASP A 354 32.43 -25.90 0.34
C ASP A 354 33.04 -25.57 1.72
N GLU A 355 34.24 -24.97 1.73
CA GLU A 355 34.92 -24.54 2.96
C GLU A 355 34.14 -23.45 3.71
N VAL A 356 33.37 -22.61 3.01
CA VAL A 356 32.51 -21.59 3.63
C VAL A 356 31.31 -22.24 4.30
N LEU A 357 30.66 -23.21 3.65
CA LEU A 357 29.60 -24.01 4.29
C LEU A 357 30.13 -24.75 5.51
N GLU A 358 31.34 -25.32 5.43
CA GLU A 358 31.99 -25.96 6.57
C GLU A 358 32.27 -24.96 7.69
N PHE A 359 32.74 -23.75 7.36
CA PHE A 359 32.94 -22.67 8.33
C PHE A 359 31.64 -22.36 9.09
N CYS A 360 30.55 -22.07 8.38
CA CYS A 360 29.25 -21.76 8.98
C CYS A 360 28.75 -22.91 9.86
N ARG A 361 28.79 -24.16 9.36
CA ARG A 361 28.37 -25.35 10.15
C ARG A 361 29.20 -25.52 11.41
N ASN A 362 30.50 -25.26 11.35
CA ASN A 362 31.39 -25.33 12.51
C ASN A 362 31.05 -24.24 13.55
N VAL A 363 30.81 -23.01 13.11
CA VAL A 363 30.37 -21.91 14.00
C VAL A 363 29.05 -22.30 14.66
N TYR A 364 28.02 -22.65 13.90
CA TYR A 364 26.71 -23.00 14.46
C TYR A 364 26.74 -24.24 15.34
N SER A 365 27.64 -25.20 15.09
CA SER A 365 27.84 -26.33 16.01
C SER A 365 28.23 -25.86 17.42
N GLU A 366 29.17 -24.91 17.53
CA GLU A 366 29.54 -24.33 18.83
C GLU A 366 28.39 -23.46 19.39
N ILE A 367 27.64 -22.73 18.56
CA ILE A 367 26.43 -21.99 18.99
C ILE A 367 25.38 -22.92 19.61
N PHE A 368 25.08 -24.05 18.98
CA PHE A 368 24.07 -25.00 19.48
C PHE A 368 24.45 -25.62 20.82
N GLU A 369 25.75 -25.69 21.17
CA GLU A 369 26.21 -26.12 22.49
C GLU A 369 26.01 -25.05 23.58
N LEU A 370 25.98 -23.77 23.21
CA LEU A 370 25.86 -22.64 24.13
C LEU A 370 24.40 -22.26 24.39
N PHE A 371 23.56 -22.35 23.35
CA PHE A 371 22.18 -21.89 23.39
C PHE A 371 21.22 -23.10 23.28
N PRO A 372 20.54 -23.49 24.37
CA PRO A 372 19.72 -24.70 24.41
C PRO A 372 18.34 -24.54 23.76
N TYR A 373 18.03 -23.39 23.18
CA TYR A 373 16.68 -23.01 22.72
C TYR A 373 16.35 -23.50 21.30
N GLU A 374 15.06 -23.58 20.97
CA GLU A 374 14.58 -24.10 19.68
C GLU A 374 15.07 -23.25 18.50
N TYR A 375 15.06 -21.93 18.63
CA TYR A 375 15.34 -21.00 17.53
C TYR A 375 16.78 -20.47 17.54
N VAL A 376 17.35 -20.33 16.34
CA VAL A 376 18.62 -19.64 16.07
C VAL A 376 18.43 -18.76 14.83
N HIS A 377 18.93 -17.54 14.86
CA HIS A 377 18.79 -16.58 13.76
C HIS A 377 20.02 -16.65 12.84
N VAL A 378 19.77 -16.71 11.53
CA VAL A 378 20.82 -16.77 10.49
C VAL A 378 21.15 -15.39 9.91
N GLY A 379 20.31 -14.38 10.16
CA GLY A 379 20.36 -13.09 9.49
C GLY A 379 19.84 -13.21 8.07
N GLY A 380 20.68 -12.90 7.09
CA GLY A 380 20.39 -13.08 5.66
C GLY A 380 19.83 -11.84 4.97
N ASP A 381 19.96 -10.68 5.61
CA ASP A 381 19.61 -9.36 5.10
C ASP A 381 20.74 -8.74 4.26
N GLU A 382 20.36 -7.74 3.45
CA GLU A 382 21.26 -6.76 2.81
C GLU A 382 22.50 -7.35 2.07
N VAL A 383 22.35 -8.51 1.42
CA VAL A 383 23.47 -9.20 0.75
C VAL A 383 23.81 -8.58 -0.61
N ASP A 384 24.99 -7.96 -0.75
CA ASP A 384 25.52 -7.50 -2.07
C ASP A 384 26.06 -8.66 -2.91
N MET A 385 25.23 -9.19 -3.79
CA MET A 385 25.54 -10.36 -4.63
C MET A 385 26.41 -10.06 -5.87
N SER A 386 26.86 -8.81 -6.06
CA SER A 386 27.60 -8.42 -7.27
C SER A 386 28.82 -9.31 -7.51
N ASN A 387 29.58 -9.61 -6.47
CA ASN A 387 30.77 -10.47 -6.53
C ASN A 387 30.47 -11.92 -6.92
N TRP A 388 29.26 -12.42 -6.64
CA TRP A 388 28.87 -13.80 -6.97
C TRP A 388 28.66 -13.99 -8.48
N THR A 389 28.35 -12.91 -9.20
CA THR A 389 28.16 -12.95 -10.67
C THR A 389 29.45 -13.23 -11.43
N SER A 390 30.60 -12.78 -10.89
CA SER A 390 31.92 -12.98 -11.48
C SER A 390 32.72 -14.12 -10.85
N CYS A 391 32.37 -14.57 -9.64
CA CYS A 391 33.08 -15.63 -8.94
C CYS A 391 32.91 -17.00 -9.60
N SER A 392 34.02 -17.65 -9.97
CA SER A 392 33.98 -18.98 -10.61
C SER A 392 33.36 -20.07 -9.74
N ASP A 393 33.56 -20.02 -8.42
CA ASP A 393 33.00 -21.00 -7.49
C ASP A 393 31.48 -20.82 -7.34
N CYS A 394 31.00 -19.58 -7.23
CA CYS A 394 29.56 -19.28 -7.20
C CYS A 394 28.88 -19.67 -8.52
N GLN A 395 29.48 -19.32 -9.66
CA GLN A 395 28.94 -19.71 -10.98
C GLN A 395 28.94 -21.23 -11.16
N LYS A 396 29.96 -21.92 -10.65
CA LYS A 396 29.98 -23.38 -10.61
C LYS A 396 28.84 -23.93 -9.76
N ARG A 397 28.60 -23.39 -8.56
CA ARG A 397 27.49 -23.82 -7.69
C ARG A 397 26.13 -23.62 -8.35
N ILE A 398 25.91 -22.45 -8.95
CA ILE A 398 24.68 -22.13 -9.70
C ILE A 398 24.45 -23.19 -10.78
N SER A 399 25.49 -23.55 -11.54
CA SER A 399 25.39 -24.58 -12.57
C SER A 399 25.18 -26.00 -12.03
N ASP A 400 25.82 -26.37 -10.93
CA ASP A 400 25.75 -27.73 -10.37
C ASP A 400 24.38 -27.99 -9.73
N GLU A 401 23.82 -27.00 -9.05
CA GLU A 401 22.52 -27.10 -8.33
C GLU A 401 21.32 -26.70 -9.20
N GLY A 402 21.57 -26.24 -10.44
CA GLY A 402 20.51 -25.86 -11.38
C GLY A 402 19.75 -24.59 -10.99
N LEU A 403 20.46 -23.59 -10.45
CA LEU A 403 19.91 -22.32 -10.01
C LEU A 403 19.90 -21.29 -11.16
N ASP A 404 18.93 -20.39 -11.17
CA ASP A 404 18.74 -19.44 -12.27
C ASP A 404 19.38 -18.06 -12.02
N SER A 405 19.82 -17.76 -10.77
CA SER A 405 20.34 -16.44 -10.40
C SER A 405 21.20 -16.45 -9.12
N PRO A 406 21.97 -15.37 -8.85
CA PRO A 406 22.62 -15.16 -7.55
C PRO A 406 21.64 -15.08 -6.37
N ALA A 407 20.43 -14.55 -6.58
CA ALA A 407 19.40 -14.54 -5.53
C ALA A 407 18.95 -15.96 -5.18
N ALA A 408 18.78 -16.83 -6.19
CA ALA A 408 18.53 -18.25 -5.97
C ALA A 408 19.71 -18.95 -5.26
N LEU A 409 20.95 -18.47 -5.45
CA LEU A 409 22.13 -18.95 -4.73
C LEU A 409 22.11 -18.58 -3.24
N GLN A 410 21.63 -17.38 -2.88
CA GLN A 410 21.40 -17.04 -1.47
C GLN A 410 20.36 -17.96 -0.86
N SER A 411 19.20 -18.15 -1.51
CA SER A 411 18.15 -19.01 -0.96
C SER A 411 18.58 -20.47 -0.85
N TRP A 412 19.39 -20.96 -1.80
CA TRP A 412 20.03 -22.27 -1.68
C TRP A 412 20.95 -22.34 -0.45
N PHE A 413 21.79 -21.33 -0.23
CA PHE A 413 22.67 -21.28 0.95
C PHE A 413 21.87 -21.27 2.27
N ILE A 414 20.79 -20.48 2.34
CA ILE A 414 19.89 -20.46 3.50
C ILE A 414 19.21 -21.82 3.69
N GLY A 415 18.79 -22.49 2.62
CA GLY A 415 18.26 -23.85 2.67
C GLY A 415 19.27 -24.87 3.23
N GLU A 416 20.54 -24.79 2.82
CA GLU A 416 21.61 -25.62 3.37
C GLU A 416 21.84 -25.38 4.88
N MET A 417 21.70 -24.14 5.34
CA MET A 417 21.76 -23.81 6.77
C MET A 417 20.53 -24.32 7.50
N GLU A 418 19.33 -24.18 6.94
CA GLU A 418 18.10 -24.69 7.54
C GLU A 418 18.12 -26.20 7.71
N ASP A 419 18.56 -26.95 6.70
CA ASP A 419 18.72 -28.40 6.76
C ASP A 419 19.69 -28.79 7.88
N PHE A 420 20.81 -28.04 8.02
CA PHE A 420 21.76 -28.26 9.09
C PHE A 420 21.16 -27.96 10.47
N PHE A 421 20.40 -26.89 10.61
CA PHE A 421 19.72 -26.52 11.87
C PHE A 421 18.71 -27.60 12.26
N THR A 422 17.88 -28.01 11.31
CA THR A 422 16.86 -29.05 11.49
C THR A 422 17.49 -30.40 11.86
N ALA A 423 18.58 -30.79 11.20
CA ALA A 423 19.33 -32.01 11.54
C ALA A 423 19.90 -32.00 12.97
N ASN A 424 20.10 -30.81 13.55
CA ASN A 424 20.55 -30.61 14.93
C ASN A 424 19.43 -30.23 15.90
N GLY A 425 18.16 -30.37 15.48
CA GLY A 425 16.99 -30.11 16.33
C GLY A 425 16.74 -28.63 16.63
N ARG A 426 17.15 -27.74 15.71
CA ARG A 426 16.93 -26.29 15.77
C ARG A 426 15.99 -25.84 14.66
N LYS A 427 15.32 -24.71 14.86
CA LYS A 427 14.56 -23.96 13.86
C LYS A 427 15.30 -22.70 13.46
N LEU A 428 15.31 -22.41 12.17
CA LEU A 428 15.92 -21.22 11.61
C LEU A 428 14.95 -20.04 11.65
N ILE A 429 15.46 -18.88 12.04
CA ILE A 429 14.84 -17.58 11.80
C ILE A 429 15.75 -16.80 10.84
N GLY A 430 15.17 -16.11 9.87
CA GLY A 430 15.88 -15.14 9.03
C GLY A 430 15.03 -13.89 8.78
N TRP A 431 15.68 -12.80 8.37
CA TRP A 431 15.03 -11.57 7.94
C TRP A 431 14.24 -11.79 6.64
N ASP A 432 13.16 -11.03 6.41
CA ASP A 432 12.19 -11.29 5.33
C ASP A 432 12.75 -11.43 3.91
N GLU A 433 13.96 -10.95 3.65
CA GLU A 433 14.70 -11.17 2.40
C GLU A 433 14.85 -12.66 2.05
N ILE A 434 14.88 -13.55 3.05
CA ILE A 434 14.96 -14.99 2.81
C ILE A 434 13.75 -15.54 2.03
N ILE A 435 12.62 -14.80 1.97
CA ILE A 435 11.45 -15.15 1.17
C ILE A 435 11.77 -15.16 -0.33
N GLY A 436 12.63 -14.24 -0.79
CA GLY A 436 12.78 -13.88 -2.21
C GLY A 436 13.21 -15.01 -3.16
N GLY A 437 13.78 -16.11 -2.66
CA GLY A 437 14.10 -17.29 -3.47
C GLY A 437 13.50 -18.60 -2.97
N GLY A 438 12.43 -18.51 -2.16
CA GLY A 438 11.61 -19.64 -1.71
C GLY A 438 11.98 -20.13 -0.31
N LEU A 439 10.98 -20.21 0.56
CA LEU A 439 11.10 -20.75 1.91
C LEU A 439 10.80 -22.24 1.93
N SER A 440 11.47 -22.98 2.82
CA SER A 440 10.96 -24.27 3.23
C SER A 440 9.81 -24.07 4.25
N GLY A 441 8.87 -25.01 4.31
CA GLY A 441 7.72 -24.93 5.22
C GLY A 441 8.06 -25.03 6.72
N THR A 442 9.34 -25.04 7.11
CA THR A 442 9.81 -25.06 8.50
C THR A 442 10.48 -23.77 8.96
N SER A 443 10.73 -22.82 8.05
CA SER A 443 11.36 -21.54 8.37
C SER A 443 10.43 -20.61 9.12
N THR A 444 10.98 -19.79 10.00
CA THR A 444 10.30 -18.65 10.62
C THR A 444 10.86 -17.36 10.06
N VAL A 445 9.99 -16.42 9.68
CA VAL A 445 10.41 -15.13 9.11
C VAL A 445 10.29 -14.03 10.16
N MET A 446 11.33 -13.22 10.26
CA MET A 446 11.31 -11.95 10.99
C MET A 446 11.11 -10.79 10.01
N TRP A 447 9.95 -10.16 10.03
CA TRP A 447 9.56 -9.13 9.06
C TRP A 447 9.95 -7.73 9.52
N TRP A 448 10.82 -7.06 8.76
CA TRP A 448 11.30 -5.70 9.04
C TRP A 448 11.01 -4.70 7.91
N GLN A 449 10.88 -5.16 6.66
CA GLN A 449 10.62 -4.30 5.50
C GLN A 449 9.14 -3.90 5.42
N GLY A 450 8.72 -2.93 6.23
CA GLY A 450 7.33 -2.48 6.33
C GLY A 450 6.73 -1.92 5.03
N TRP A 451 7.57 -1.47 4.09
CA TRP A 451 7.14 -0.89 2.81
C TRP A 451 6.88 -1.94 1.71
N THR A 452 7.26 -3.20 1.93
CA THR A 452 7.06 -4.33 1.01
C THR A 452 6.29 -5.49 1.69
N PRO A 453 5.03 -5.26 2.13
CA PRO A 453 4.31 -6.29 2.89
C PRO A 453 3.89 -7.53 2.06
N GLY A 454 3.84 -7.43 0.73
CA GLY A 454 3.30 -8.47 -0.17
C GLY A 454 3.92 -9.87 0.04
N PRO A 455 5.26 -10.02 -0.06
CA PRO A 455 5.93 -11.31 0.14
C PRO A 455 5.63 -11.96 1.51
N VAL A 456 5.50 -11.16 2.58
CA VAL A 456 5.22 -11.66 3.92
C VAL A 456 3.78 -12.12 4.07
N VAL A 457 2.82 -11.41 3.45
CA VAL A 457 1.42 -11.84 3.41
C VAL A 457 1.29 -13.18 2.68
N GLU A 458 2.01 -13.36 1.57
CA GLU A 458 2.05 -14.62 0.83
C GLU A 458 2.70 -15.75 1.65
N ALA A 459 3.84 -15.48 2.30
CA ALA A 459 4.52 -16.46 3.14
C ALA A 459 3.66 -16.90 4.34
N ALA A 460 2.97 -15.97 4.99
CA ALA A 460 2.05 -16.26 6.09
C ALA A 460 0.85 -17.10 5.63
N ALA A 461 0.29 -16.80 4.45
CA ALA A 461 -0.80 -17.58 3.84
C ALA A 461 -0.36 -19.00 3.46
N ALA A 462 0.93 -19.19 3.16
CA ALA A 462 1.54 -20.50 2.96
C ALA A 462 1.82 -21.27 4.28
N GLY A 463 1.54 -20.66 5.44
CA GLY A 463 1.71 -21.26 6.76
C GLY A 463 3.06 -20.99 7.44
N THR A 464 3.86 -20.07 6.90
CA THR A 464 5.13 -19.63 7.52
C THR A 464 4.83 -18.87 8.80
N GLU A 465 5.56 -19.17 9.88
CA GLU A 465 5.45 -18.43 11.14
C GLU A 465 6.12 -17.05 11.01
N ILE A 466 5.42 -15.98 11.39
CA ILE A 466 5.88 -14.59 11.25
C ILE A 466 6.13 -13.96 12.63
N ILE A 467 7.28 -13.30 12.77
CA ILE A 467 7.60 -12.40 13.89
C ILE A 467 7.65 -10.99 13.31
N ALA A 468 6.79 -10.09 13.78
CA ALA A 468 6.70 -8.75 13.23
C ALA A 468 7.62 -7.76 13.96
N CYS A 469 8.47 -7.07 13.21
CA CYS A 469 9.30 -5.95 13.67
C CYS A 469 9.55 -4.90 12.55
N PRO A 470 8.51 -4.42 11.84
CA PRO A 470 8.67 -3.44 10.76
C PRO A 470 9.39 -2.18 11.25
N ASN A 471 10.37 -1.72 10.48
CA ASN A 471 11.33 -0.72 10.91
C ASN A 471 10.70 0.60 11.38
N ALA A 472 9.71 1.12 10.65
CA ALA A 472 9.06 2.39 10.96
C ALA A 472 8.37 2.43 12.34
N VAL A 473 8.15 1.27 12.97
CA VAL A 473 7.45 1.17 14.26
C VAL A 473 8.30 0.52 15.34
N PHE A 474 9.03 -0.55 15.02
CA PHE A 474 9.72 -1.37 16.02
C PHE A 474 11.24 -1.18 16.06
N TYR A 475 11.82 -0.35 15.18
CA TYR A 475 13.23 0.03 15.31
C TYR A 475 13.35 1.21 16.25
N LEU A 476 13.53 0.91 17.55
CA LEU A 476 13.69 1.94 18.57
C LEU A 476 15.04 2.69 18.44
N SER A 477 15.93 2.25 17.55
CA SER A 477 17.12 3.01 17.17
C SER A 477 16.79 4.29 16.40
N TYR A 478 15.65 4.35 15.69
CA TYR A 478 15.22 5.52 14.93
C TYR A 478 14.84 6.71 15.84
N PRO A 479 14.79 7.95 15.30
CA PRO A 479 14.20 9.07 16.01
C PRO A 479 12.74 8.76 16.39
N GLU A 480 12.40 8.94 17.65
CA GLU A 480 11.02 8.80 18.15
C GLU A 480 10.37 10.18 18.28
N ASP A 481 9.06 10.22 18.12
CA ASP A 481 8.18 11.38 18.27
C ASP A 481 6.97 11.05 19.19
N SER A 482 6.03 11.99 19.30
CA SER A 482 4.85 11.83 20.15
C SER A 482 3.88 10.73 19.71
N LYS A 483 3.96 10.25 18.46
CA LYS A 483 3.08 9.20 17.91
C LYS A 483 3.71 7.81 18.05
N SER A 484 5.03 7.73 18.19
CA SER A 484 5.81 6.49 18.18
C SER A 484 5.29 5.43 19.15
N LEU A 485 4.96 5.81 20.40
CA LEU A 485 4.38 4.88 21.38
C LEU A 485 3.00 4.36 20.97
N GLY A 486 2.17 5.23 20.39
CA GLY A 486 0.85 4.86 19.88
C GLY A 486 0.91 3.87 18.72
N ASN A 487 1.84 4.12 17.80
CA ASN A 487 2.07 3.25 16.65
C ASN A 487 2.49 1.83 17.09
N ILE A 488 3.31 1.70 18.14
CA ILE A 488 3.66 0.40 18.73
C ILE A 488 2.43 -0.23 19.39
N TYR A 489 1.75 0.52 20.26
CA TYR A 489 0.69 -0.01 21.12
C TYR A 489 -0.47 -0.68 20.37
N ASP A 490 -0.85 -0.13 19.22
CA ASP A 490 -2.02 -0.56 18.42
C ASP A 490 -1.65 -1.34 17.14
N TYR A 491 -0.38 -1.72 16.96
CA TYR A 491 0.12 -2.25 15.69
C TYR A 491 -0.55 -3.57 15.24
N ASP A 492 -1.09 -4.36 16.17
CA ASP A 492 -1.82 -5.59 15.84
C ASP A 492 -3.10 -5.31 15.03
N ARG A 493 -3.68 -4.11 15.13
CA ARG A 493 -4.79 -3.68 14.29
C ARG A 493 -4.35 -3.45 12.84
N THR A 494 -3.23 -2.74 12.66
CA THR A 494 -2.62 -2.52 11.33
C THR A 494 -2.28 -3.85 10.67
N MET A 495 -1.73 -4.80 11.44
CA MET A 495 -1.51 -6.16 10.96
C MET A 495 -2.82 -6.84 10.58
N ALA A 496 -3.85 -6.81 11.43
CA ALA A 496 -5.13 -7.46 11.13
C ALA A 496 -5.75 -6.94 9.82
N GLU A 497 -5.65 -5.64 9.54
CA GLU A 497 -6.10 -5.06 8.28
C GLU A 497 -5.28 -5.57 7.09
N LEU A 498 -3.95 -5.59 7.22
CA LEU A 498 -3.03 -6.07 6.19
C LEU A 498 -3.27 -7.54 5.81
N PHE A 499 -3.51 -8.40 6.80
CA PHE A 499 -3.73 -9.83 6.62
C PHE A 499 -5.21 -10.20 6.37
N GLY A 500 -6.11 -9.21 6.17
CA GLY A 500 -7.54 -9.46 5.97
C GLY A 500 -8.23 -10.18 7.14
N GLY A 501 -7.70 -10.00 8.36
CA GLY A 501 -8.17 -10.58 9.62
C GLY A 501 -7.54 -11.92 10.03
N GLY A 502 -6.66 -12.50 9.21
CA GLY A 502 -5.99 -13.78 9.51
C GLY A 502 -4.66 -13.63 10.23
N MET A 503 -4.66 -13.68 11.57
CA MET A 503 -3.46 -13.47 12.41
C MET A 503 -2.81 -14.77 12.94
N ASP A 504 -3.32 -15.95 12.56
CA ASP A 504 -2.89 -17.25 13.14
C ASP A 504 -1.40 -17.57 12.95
N SER A 505 -0.79 -17.08 11.85
CA SER A 505 0.63 -17.26 11.54
C SER A 505 1.55 -16.29 12.30
N VAL A 506 1.00 -15.24 12.95
CA VAL A 506 1.77 -14.22 13.66
C VAL A 506 2.08 -14.69 15.08
N LYS A 507 3.36 -14.93 15.38
CA LYS A 507 3.82 -15.43 16.69
C LYS A 507 3.88 -14.33 17.76
N GLY A 508 4.02 -13.09 17.32
CA GLY A 508 4.10 -11.89 18.16
C GLY A 508 5.05 -10.85 17.56
N PHE A 509 5.47 -9.91 18.41
CA PHE A 509 6.20 -8.70 17.99
C PHE A 509 7.56 -8.60 18.66
N GLN A 510 8.47 -7.87 18.03
CA GLN A 510 9.80 -7.62 18.56
C GLN A 510 10.25 -6.18 18.31
N ALA A 511 10.81 -5.54 19.34
CA ALA A 511 11.50 -4.26 19.19
C ALA A 511 13.00 -4.47 19.00
N ASN A 512 13.60 -3.71 18.08
CA ASN A 512 15.01 -3.80 17.72
C ASN A 512 15.74 -2.50 18.07
N VAL A 513 16.91 -2.63 18.69
CA VAL A 513 17.86 -1.53 18.86
C VAL A 513 19.17 -1.90 18.17
N TRP A 514 19.35 -1.34 16.98
CA TRP A 514 20.63 -1.25 16.29
C TRP A 514 21.50 -0.19 16.95
N SER A 515 22.82 -0.45 17.03
CA SER A 515 23.68 0.27 17.97
C SER A 515 24.62 1.29 17.32
N GLU A 516 24.42 1.72 16.06
CA GLU A 516 25.27 2.69 15.36
C GLU A 516 25.45 4.00 16.16
N GLN A 517 24.37 4.45 16.81
CA GLN A 517 24.35 5.66 17.65
C GLN A 517 24.07 5.36 19.13
N VAL A 518 24.40 4.16 19.59
CA VAL A 518 24.11 3.67 20.94
C VAL A 518 25.39 3.16 21.61
N PRO A 519 26.34 4.04 21.96
CA PRO A 519 27.67 3.61 22.40
C PRO A 519 27.76 3.17 23.87
N SER A 520 26.73 3.47 24.68
CA SER A 520 26.77 3.33 26.13
C SER A 520 25.48 2.73 26.71
N ARG A 521 25.55 2.19 27.93
CA ARG A 521 24.38 1.76 28.70
C ARG A 521 23.30 2.83 28.78
N GLY A 522 23.67 4.09 29.04
CA GLY A 522 22.72 5.20 29.19
C GLY A 522 21.88 5.35 27.92
N ARG A 523 22.55 5.37 26.75
CA ARG A 523 21.90 5.49 25.46
C ARG A 523 21.08 4.25 25.11
N MET A 524 21.55 3.05 25.44
CA MET A 524 20.81 1.80 25.23
C MET A 524 19.46 1.81 25.96
N LEU A 525 19.48 2.13 27.26
CA LEU A 525 18.25 2.21 28.04
C LEU A 525 17.34 3.35 27.58
N TYR A 526 17.92 4.50 27.22
CA TYR A 526 17.18 5.62 26.64
C TYR A 526 16.39 5.22 25.39
N LYS A 527 16.99 4.41 24.50
CA LYS A 527 16.33 3.92 23.30
C LYS A 527 15.27 2.85 23.58
N PHE A 528 15.48 1.99 24.57
CA PHE A 528 14.49 0.97 24.90
C PHE A 528 13.26 1.51 25.64
N PHE A 529 13.42 2.52 26.49
CA PHE A 529 12.35 2.98 27.38
C PHE A 529 11.90 4.39 26.99
N PRO A 530 10.58 4.63 26.83
CA PRO A 530 9.45 3.77 27.22
C PRO A 530 8.95 2.76 26.16
N GLY A 531 9.52 2.70 24.95
CA GLY A 531 9.03 1.84 23.86
C GLY A 531 8.76 0.38 24.26
N LEU A 532 9.65 -0.25 25.04
CA LEU A 532 9.47 -1.61 25.52
C LEU A 532 8.24 -1.82 26.44
N LEU A 533 7.74 -0.78 27.11
CA LEU A 533 6.50 -0.88 27.90
C LEU A 533 5.28 -0.98 26.99
N ALA A 534 5.30 -0.28 25.84
CA ALA A 534 4.26 -0.39 24.83
C ALA A 534 4.30 -1.77 24.15
N VAL A 535 5.48 -2.27 23.79
CA VAL A 535 5.65 -3.64 23.26
C VAL A 535 5.17 -4.70 24.26
N SER A 536 5.52 -4.52 25.54
CA SER A 536 5.08 -5.39 26.63
C SER A 536 3.56 -5.44 26.72
N GLU A 537 2.88 -4.30 26.68
CA GLU A 537 1.41 -4.26 26.71
C GLU A 537 0.79 -4.88 25.45
N LEU A 538 1.26 -4.48 24.26
CA LEU A 538 0.83 -5.03 22.97
C LEU A 538 0.85 -6.56 22.98
N CYS A 539 1.97 -7.15 23.43
CA CYS A 539 2.16 -8.58 23.32
C CYS A 539 1.51 -9.39 24.45
N TRP A 540 1.15 -8.74 25.55
CA TRP A 540 0.65 -9.42 26.75
C TRP A 540 -0.86 -9.23 26.94
N SER A 541 -1.35 -8.00 26.89
CA SER A 541 -2.72 -7.66 27.24
C SER A 541 -3.66 -7.90 26.06
N SER A 542 -4.79 -8.56 26.31
CA SER A 542 -5.76 -8.81 25.24
C SER A 542 -6.29 -7.49 24.66
N PRO A 543 -6.65 -7.45 23.37
CA PRO A 543 -7.22 -6.25 22.75
C PRO A 543 -8.45 -5.69 23.48
N GLU A 544 -9.21 -6.54 24.18
CA GLU A 544 -10.43 -6.17 24.90
C GLU A 544 -10.18 -5.34 26.17
N VAL A 545 -8.99 -5.43 26.76
CA VAL A 545 -8.62 -4.71 28.00
C VAL A 545 -7.64 -3.56 27.77
N ARG A 546 -7.10 -3.43 26.55
CA ARG A 546 -6.18 -2.35 26.16
C ARG A 546 -6.92 -1.03 25.95
N SER A 547 -6.33 0.06 26.45
CA SER A 547 -6.78 1.44 26.28
C SER A 547 -5.57 2.36 26.38
N MET A 548 -5.32 3.16 25.34
CA MET A 548 -4.17 4.06 25.28
C MET A 548 -4.19 5.05 26.46
N THR A 549 -5.33 5.70 26.71
CA THR A 549 -5.45 6.67 27.81
C THR A 549 -5.17 6.07 29.18
N ASP A 550 -5.55 4.79 29.40
CA ASP A 550 -5.25 4.07 30.63
C ASP A 550 -3.76 3.67 30.72
N PHE A 551 -3.19 3.24 29.61
CA PHE A 551 -1.76 2.92 29.50
C PHE A 551 -0.89 4.15 29.79
N GLU A 552 -1.19 5.31 29.19
CA GLU A 552 -0.48 6.58 29.44
C GLU A 552 -0.55 6.99 30.92
N ALA A 553 -1.70 6.79 31.57
CA ALA A 553 -1.86 7.08 32.99
C ALA A 553 -0.98 6.16 33.86
N ARG A 554 -0.97 4.84 33.58
CA ARG A 554 -0.08 3.88 34.28
C ARG A 554 1.39 4.14 33.98
N LEU A 555 1.72 4.56 32.77
CA LEU A 555 3.08 4.88 32.35
C LEU A 555 3.69 5.99 33.22
N GLN A 556 2.89 6.95 33.68
CA GLN A 556 3.35 7.99 34.62
C GLN A 556 3.88 7.42 35.94
N GLU A 557 3.22 6.40 36.50
CA GLU A 557 3.68 5.72 37.73
C GLU A 557 4.91 4.85 37.43
N HIS A 558 4.98 4.23 36.25
CA HIS A 558 6.13 3.44 35.83
C HIS A 558 7.40 4.27 35.56
N TYR A 559 7.30 5.54 35.16
CA TYR A 559 8.46 6.43 35.14
C TYR A 559 9.09 6.58 36.53
N GLY A 560 8.28 6.62 37.59
CA GLY A 560 8.75 6.59 38.98
C GLY A 560 9.51 5.31 39.32
N ILE A 561 9.02 4.15 38.83
CA ILE A 561 9.74 2.88 38.98
C ILE A 561 11.09 2.93 38.25
N LEU A 562 11.12 3.36 36.98
CA LEU A 562 12.35 3.44 36.20
C LEU A 562 13.37 4.39 36.86
N ASP A 563 12.91 5.51 37.41
CA ASP A 563 13.73 6.43 38.21
C ASP A 563 14.34 5.75 39.45
N SER A 564 13.53 4.97 40.17
CA SER A 564 13.97 4.25 41.38
C SER A 564 15.04 3.20 41.06
N LEU A 565 14.95 2.58 39.87
CA LEU A 565 15.89 1.59 39.36
C LEU A 565 17.11 2.20 38.66
N GLY A 566 17.14 3.52 38.44
CA GLY A 566 18.24 4.19 37.73
C GLY A 566 18.27 3.88 36.23
N VAL A 567 17.10 3.66 35.63
CA VAL A 567 16.93 3.43 34.18
C VAL A 567 16.70 4.78 33.50
N GLY A 568 17.62 5.14 32.59
CA GLY A 568 17.41 6.27 31.69
C GLY A 568 16.34 5.92 30.66
N TYR A 569 15.45 6.85 30.38
CA TYR A 569 14.36 6.69 29.42
C TYR A 569 14.16 8.00 28.64
N ARG A 570 13.64 7.91 27.43
CA ARG A 570 13.20 9.06 26.64
C ARG A 570 12.02 9.74 27.34
N MET A 571 12.17 11.02 27.63
CA MET A 571 11.10 11.80 28.26
C MET A 571 9.97 12.05 27.26
N PRO A 572 8.72 12.21 27.72
CA PRO A 572 7.62 12.63 26.83
C PRO A 572 7.95 13.92 26.10
N ASP A 573 7.55 13.99 24.82
CA ASP A 573 7.68 15.20 24.03
C ASP A 573 6.85 16.35 24.61
N ILE A 574 7.37 17.57 24.49
CA ILE A 574 6.64 18.79 24.81
C ILE A 574 6.03 19.38 23.54
N GLY A 575 4.90 20.07 23.70
CA GLY A 575 4.15 20.68 22.60
C GLY A 575 3.90 22.17 22.78
N GLY A 576 2.96 22.68 21.99
CA GLY A 576 2.44 24.05 22.08
C GLY A 576 3.14 25.08 21.18
N PHE A 577 4.06 24.63 20.32
CA PHE A 577 4.75 25.45 19.33
C PHE A 577 5.09 24.64 18.06
N CYS A 578 5.29 25.34 16.95
CA CYS A 578 5.85 24.80 15.70
C CYS A 578 7.37 25.04 15.64
N ASP A 579 8.07 24.47 14.66
CA ASP A 579 9.47 24.82 14.40
C ASP A 579 9.59 26.30 14.00
N ILE A 580 8.61 26.79 13.22
CA ILE A 580 8.47 28.20 12.84
C ILE A 580 7.04 28.67 13.15
N ASN A 581 6.89 29.57 14.12
CA ASN A 581 5.61 30.15 14.57
C ASN A 581 5.45 31.55 13.98
N ALA A 582 4.32 31.81 13.33
CA ALA A 582 4.00 33.13 12.80
C ALA A 582 3.18 33.92 13.80
N PHE A 583 3.41 35.23 13.87
CA PHE A 583 2.54 36.12 14.62
C PHE A 583 2.45 37.50 13.98
N VAL A 584 1.34 38.21 14.17
CA VAL A 584 1.11 39.55 13.58
C VAL A 584 1.45 40.67 14.58
N ASP A 585 0.95 40.54 15.81
CA ASP A 585 1.10 41.56 16.85
C ASP A 585 1.91 41.07 18.06
N THR A 586 1.45 40.01 18.72
CA THR A 586 2.10 39.41 19.90
C THR A 586 1.74 37.94 19.94
N ALA A 587 2.70 37.11 20.31
CA ALA A 587 2.50 35.69 20.55
C ALA A 587 3.01 35.31 21.94
N PHE A 588 2.78 34.07 22.32
CA PHE A 588 3.33 33.48 23.54
C PHE A 588 3.98 32.15 23.19
N LEU A 589 5.17 31.91 23.71
CA LEU A 589 5.69 30.56 23.81
C LEU A 589 4.91 29.89 24.95
N GLU A 590 4.00 28.99 24.58
CA GLU A 590 3.25 28.14 25.49
C GLU A 590 3.78 26.71 25.34
N VAL A 591 4.50 26.21 26.34
CA VAL A 591 4.94 24.82 26.37
C VAL A 591 3.86 23.96 27.02
N THR A 592 3.33 22.99 26.27
CA THR A 592 2.33 22.02 26.72
C THR A 592 2.94 20.64 26.95
N ASP A 593 2.14 19.72 27.51
CA ASP A 593 2.47 18.29 27.63
C ASP A 593 3.74 18.00 28.44
N ILE A 594 4.09 18.92 29.35
CA ILE A 594 5.21 18.73 30.28
C ILE A 594 4.90 17.55 31.19
N GLY A 595 5.55 16.41 30.92
CA GLY A 595 5.39 15.18 31.67
C GLY A 595 5.68 15.34 33.17
N THR A 596 5.10 14.47 33.99
CA THR A 596 5.26 14.52 35.44
C THR A 596 6.73 14.37 35.84
N GLY A 597 7.30 15.36 36.53
CA GLY A 597 8.70 15.31 36.96
C GLY A 597 9.72 15.75 35.92
N VAL A 598 9.27 16.21 34.74
CA VAL A 598 10.10 16.88 33.74
C VAL A 598 10.13 18.38 34.04
N ARG A 599 11.30 18.99 33.89
CA ARG A 599 11.51 20.44 33.97
C ARG A 599 12.05 20.92 32.63
N VAL A 600 11.59 22.08 32.18
CA VAL A 600 11.96 22.65 30.88
C VAL A 600 12.76 23.93 31.11
N PHE A 601 13.94 24.01 30.49
CA PHE A 601 14.79 25.19 30.56
C PHE A 601 14.99 25.75 29.16
N TYR A 602 15.13 27.07 29.03
CA TYR A 602 15.23 27.71 27.73
C TYR A 602 16.27 28.84 27.69
N THR A 603 16.68 29.17 26.46
CA THR A 603 17.55 30.29 26.10
C THR A 603 17.02 30.95 24.83
N THR A 604 17.41 32.21 24.59
CA THR A 604 16.98 33.01 23.42
C THR A 604 18.15 33.51 22.57
N ASP A 605 19.36 33.02 22.83
CA ASP A 605 20.61 33.41 22.15
C ASP A 605 21.24 32.28 21.33
N GLY A 606 20.53 31.15 21.21
CA GLY A 606 20.97 29.94 20.51
C GLY A 606 21.91 29.03 21.30
N SER A 607 22.27 29.38 22.54
CA SER A 607 23.05 28.48 23.41
C SER A 607 22.19 27.30 23.91
N ILE A 608 22.80 26.13 24.14
CA ILE A 608 22.06 24.96 24.67
C ILE A 608 21.75 25.19 26.15
N PRO A 609 20.47 25.12 26.58
CA PRO A 609 20.11 25.31 27.98
C PRO A 609 20.74 24.25 28.89
N ASP A 610 21.16 24.68 30.07
CA ASP A 610 21.55 23.82 31.18
C ASP A 610 20.70 24.13 32.43
N MET A 611 20.96 23.44 33.54
CA MET A 611 20.20 23.62 34.79
C MET A 611 20.41 24.99 35.46
N THR A 612 21.27 25.85 34.91
CA THR A 612 21.49 27.23 35.32
C THR A 612 20.83 28.26 34.40
N SER A 613 20.30 27.82 33.25
CA SER A 613 19.46 28.61 32.34
C SER A 613 18.10 28.95 32.96
N GLU A 614 17.29 29.72 32.24
CA GLU A 614 15.97 30.11 32.73
C GLU A 614 14.97 28.95 32.64
N GLU A 615 14.27 28.66 33.74
CA GLU A 615 13.26 27.61 33.79
C GLU A 615 11.91 28.12 33.28
N TYR A 616 11.30 27.39 32.35
CA TYR A 616 9.95 27.67 31.89
C TYR A 616 8.95 27.30 33.00
N THR A 617 8.28 28.33 33.51
CA THR A 617 7.29 28.21 34.61
C THR A 617 5.92 28.80 34.28
N ALA A 618 5.83 29.59 33.22
CA ALA A 618 4.62 30.21 32.69
C ALA A 618 4.85 30.65 31.23
N PRO A 619 3.79 30.87 30.43
CA PRO A 619 3.89 31.38 29.06
C PRO A 619 4.79 32.62 28.92
N VAL A 620 5.65 32.63 27.90
CA VAL A 620 6.61 33.72 27.65
C VAL A 620 6.11 34.59 26.50
N ALA A 621 5.90 35.89 26.74
CA ALA A 621 5.43 36.81 25.72
C ALA A 621 6.51 37.12 24.66
N VAL A 622 6.12 37.05 23.38
CA VAL A 622 6.98 37.32 22.22
C VAL A 622 6.41 38.50 21.44
N THR A 623 7.22 39.55 21.27
CA THR A 623 6.82 40.82 20.61
C THR A 623 7.72 41.21 19.43
N SER A 624 8.79 40.44 19.21
CA SER A 624 9.74 40.57 18.10
C SER A 624 10.27 39.20 17.75
N ASP A 625 10.90 39.07 16.58
CA ASP A 625 11.52 37.81 16.16
C ASP A 625 12.44 37.27 17.26
N THR A 626 12.22 36.01 17.64
CA THR A 626 12.91 35.36 18.76
C THR A 626 13.12 33.89 18.46
N ASP A 627 14.36 33.44 18.58
CA ASP A 627 14.73 32.03 18.49
C ASP A 627 14.80 31.45 19.91
N PHE A 628 14.04 30.40 20.19
CA PHE A 628 14.11 29.68 21.46
C PHE A 628 14.83 28.35 21.27
N THR A 629 15.74 28.04 22.20
CA THR A 629 16.24 26.68 22.39
C THR A 629 15.75 26.20 23.75
N LEU A 630 15.06 25.06 23.81
CA LEU A 630 14.56 24.44 25.03
C LEU A 630 15.25 23.11 25.27
N ARG A 631 15.42 22.72 26.54
CA ARG A 631 15.94 21.41 26.93
C ARG A 631 15.18 20.84 28.12
N LEU A 632 14.89 19.55 28.05
CA LEU A 632 14.22 18.80 29.11
C LEU A 632 15.23 18.28 30.14
N PHE A 633 14.82 18.30 31.41
CA PHE A 633 15.57 17.70 32.52
C PHE A 633 14.66 16.87 33.41
N GLY A 634 15.10 15.64 33.72
CA GLY A 634 14.43 14.76 34.65
C GLY A 634 14.68 15.15 36.11
N ARG A 635 13.99 14.50 37.05
CA ARG A 635 14.10 14.77 38.50
C ARG A 635 15.52 14.59 39.04
N ASP A 636 16.30 13.70 38.45
CA ASP A 636 17.68 13.40 38.82
C ASP A 636 18.71 14.23 38.02
N GLY A 637 18.25 15.19 37.22
CA GLY A 637 19.09 16.04 36.39
C GLY A 637 19.57 15.40 35.08
N ARG A 638 19.06 14.21 34.72
CA ARG A 638 19.33 13.64 33.39
C ARG A 638 18.82 14.56 32.29
N GLN A 639 19.56 14.66 31.20
CA GLN A 639 19.26 15.51 30.07
C GLN A 639 18.35 14.77 29.09
N GLY A 640 17.28 15.43 28.63
CA GLY A 640 16.43 14.95 27.54
C GLY A 640 16.66 15.73 26.24
N GLU A 641 15.68 15.62 25.34
CA GLU A 641 15.68 16.22 24.01
C GLU A 641 15.82 17.75 24.02
N ILE A 642 16.40 18.28 22.93
CA ILE A 642 16.53 19.71 22.68
C ILE A 642 15.53 20.10 21.61
N TYR A 643 14.66 21.06 21.92
CA TYR A 643 13.69 21.61 20.99
C TYR A 643 14.17 22.99 20.54
N ARG A 644 14.00 23.29 19.25
CA ARG A 644 14.28 24.62 18.70
C ARG A 644 13.03 25.13 18.04
N THR A 645 12.71 26.39 18.29
CA THR A 645 11.53 27.00 17.72
C THR A 645 11.77 28.48 17.47
N GLN A 646 11.29 28.96 16.34
CA GLN A 646 11.39 30.35 15.93
C GLN A 646 10.02 31.00 16.02
N PHE A 647 9.98 32.23 16.51
CA PHE A 647 8.80 33.08 16.41
C PHE A 647 9.13 34.21 15.46
N VAL A 648 8.40 34.32 14.35
CA VAL A 648 8.66 35.28 13.28
C VAL A 648 7.44 36.16 13.10
N ARG A 649 7.65 37.48 13.15
CA ARG A 649 6.59 38.45 12.90
C ARG A 649 6.28 38.52 11.41
N GLN A 650 5.01 38.40 11.05
CA GLN A 650 4.54 38.43 9.66
C GLN A 650 3.42 39.45 9.45
N ASP A 651 3.37 40.01 8.24
CA ASP A 651 2.18 40.68 7.71
C ASP A 651 1.23 39.65 7.08
N TRP A 652 -0.05 40.01 6.93
CA TRP A 652 -1.04 39.17 6.25
C TRP A 652 -0.71 39.02 4.76
N ALA A 653 -0.56 37.77 4.28
CA ALA A 653 -0.47 37.50 2.86
C ALA A 653 -1.87 37.61 2.22
N GLU A 654 -1.97 38.35 1.11
CA GLU A 654 -3.23 38.54 0.39
C GLU A 654 -3.44 37.40 -0.62
N ALA A 655 -4.67 36.88 -0.70
CA ALA A 655 -5.00 35.82 -1.64
C ALA A 655 -4.98 36.30 -3.10
N VAL A 656 -4.61 35.40 -4.00
CA VAL A 656 -4.65 35.61 -5.45
C VAL A 656 -6.13 35.57 -5.91
N PRO A 657 -6.60 36.58 -6.68
CA PRO A 657 -7.94 36.52 -7.28
C PRO A 657 -8.05 35.33 -8.25
N GLU A 658 -9.15 34.57 -8.21
CA GLU A 658 -9.38 33.40 -9.10
C GLU A 658 -9.13 33.74 -10.59
N ASP A 659 -9.62 34.90 -11.05
CA ASP A 659 -9.44 35.38 -12.42
C ASP A 659 -7.97 35.61 -12.82
N SER A 660 -7.09 35.80 -11.83
CA SER A 660 -5.66 36.10 -12.02
C SER A 660 -4.79 34.84 -11.99
N ALA A 661 -5.34 33.67 -11.64
CA ALA A 661 -4.61 32.38 -11.65
C ALA A 661 -4.27 31.88 -13.06
N GLY A 662 -4.66 32.59 -14.12
CA GLY A 662 -4.15 32.36 -15.48
C GLY A 662 -4.83 31.25 -16.28
N GLY A 663 -5.95 30.67 -15.80
CA GLY A 663 -6.72 29.67 -16.55
C GLY A 663 -7.78 28.96 -15.72
N PHE A 664 -8.31 27.85 -16.24
CA PHE A 664 -9.30 27.03 -15.55
C PHE A 664 -8.64 26.24 -14.40
N LEU A 665 -9.14 26.38 -13.17
CA LEU A 665 -8.62 25.63 -12.02
C LEU A 665 -9.13 24.18 -12.06
N ALA A 666 -8.20 23.23 -12.03
CA ALA A 666 -8.44 21.81 -11.84
C ALA A 666 -7.96 21.38 -10.45
N ASP A 667 -8.61 20.37 -9.88
CA ASP A 667 -8.24 19.81 -8.57
C ASP A 667 -6.84 19.17 -8.61
N GLY A 668 -6.09 19.29 -7.52
CA GLY A 668 -4.73 18.76 -7.34
C GLY A 668 -3.61 19.74 -7.73
N LEU A 669 -2.37 19.24 -7.80
CA LEU A 669 -1.15 19.98 -8.12
C LEU A 669 -0.45 19.42 -9.36
N ASN A 670 0.33 20.28 -10.02
CA ASN A 670 1.21 19.87 -11.12
C ASN A 670 2.55 19.44 -10.54
N ALA A 671 2.91 18.17 -10.71
CA ALA A 671 4.19 17.62 -10.26
C ALA A 671 5.11 17.41 -11.47
N VAL A 672 6.13 18.26 -11.61
CA VAL A 672 7.15 18.11 -12.66
C VAL A 672 8.27 17.22 -12.15
N ARG A 673 8.58 16.15 -12.89
CA ARG A 673 9.66 15.22 -12.58
C ARG A 673 10.92 15.51 -13.38
N TYR A 674 12.03 15.45 -12.68
CA TYR A 674 13.39 15.48 -13.18
C TYR A 674 14.12 14.20 -12.76
N ASP A 675 15.12 13.80 -13.53
CA ASP A 675 16.05 12.73 -13.16
C ASP A 675 17.24 13.33 -12.42
N TYR A 676 17.07 13.50 -11.11
CA TYR A 676 17.95 14.29 -10.26
C TYR A 676 18.71 13.42 -9.24
N PRO A 677 20.03 13.21 -9.42
CA PRO A 677 20.87 12.42 -8.50
C PRO A 677 21.64 13.28 -7.49
N GLY A 678 21.28 14.55 -7.31
CA GLY A 678 21.98 15.46 -6.40
C GLY A 678 21.34 15.52 -5.01
N GLU A 679 21.94 16.30 -4.12
CA GLU A 679 21.57 16.37 -2.69
C GLU A 679 20.89 17.70 -2.29
N SER A 680 20.40 18.51 -3.25
CA SER A 680 19.71 19.76 -2.94
C SER A 680 18.50 20.05 -3.84
N CYS A 681 17.37 20.34 -3.20
CA CYS A 681 16.14 20.77 -3.87
C CYS A 681 16.31 22.00 -4.76
N ARG A 682 17.30 22.85 -4.46
CA ARG A 682 17.57 24.09 -5.19
C ARG A 682 18.12 23.85 -6.60
N GLU A 683 18.63 22.65 -6.87
CA GLU A 683 19.27 22.29 -8.14
C GLU A 683 18.41 21.37 -9.01
N ILE A 684 17.25 20.91 -8.53
CA ILE A 684 16.37 19.95 -9.22
C ILE A 684 16.08 20.36 -10.68
N GLU A 685 15.71 21.63 -10.90
CA GLU A 685 15.29 22.13 -12.22
C GLU A 685 16.45 22.21 -13.23
N SER A 686 17.69 22.01 -12.80
CA SER A 686 18.85 21.91 -13.69
C SER A 686 19.07 20.51 -14.28
N ALA A 687 18.39 19.49 -13.73
CA ALA A 687 18.46 18.12 -14.20
C ALA A 687 17.57 17.87 -15.44
N PRO A 688 17.75 16.74 -16.16
CA PRO A 688 16.92 16.41 -17.29
C PRO A 688 15.44 16.24 -16.91
N TYR A 689 14.56 16.99 -17.57
CA TYR A 689 13.10 16.82 -17.49
C TYR A 689 12.70 15.40 -17.92
N ARG A 690 11.78 14.78 -17.17
CA ARG A 690 11.25 13.43 -17.43
C ARG A 690 9.75 13.41 -17.70
N GLY A 691 8.97 14.30 -17.12
CA GLY A 691 7.52 14.33 -17.31
C GLY A 691 6.82 15.28 -16.36
N THR A 692 5.53 15.49 -16.61
CA THR A 692 4.63 16.23 -15.71
C THR A 692 3.48 15.31 -15.33
N TYR A 693 3.12 15.32 -14.06
CA TYR A 693 2.11 14.48 -13.43
C TYR A 693 1.06 15.34 -12.73
N ARG A 694 -0.10 14.74 -12.45
CA ARG A 694 -1.14 15.30 -11.60
C ARG A 694 -1.17 14.52 -10.29
N VAL A 695 -1.18 15.23 -9.16
CA VAL A 695 -1.32 14.63 -7.82
C VAL A 695 -2.43 15.35 -7.08
N ALA A 696 -3.19 14.63 -6.25
CA ALA A 696 -4.30 15.23 -5.49
C ALA A 696 -3.81 16.11 -4.33
N ASP A 697 -2.61 15.83 -3.82
CA ASP A 697 -1.96 16.46 -2.68
C ASP A 697 -0.42 16.52 -2.87
N ILE A 698 0.31 16.89 -1.81
CA ILE A 698 1.77 16.84 -1.80
C ILE A 698 2.21 15.40 -1.52
N SER A 699 2.44 14.64 -2.59
CA SER A 699 2.88 13.25 -2.55
C SER A 699 3.73 12.89 -3.77
N ILE A 700 4.42 11.74 -3.70
CA ILE A 700 5.15 11.18 -4.84
C ILE A 700 4.13 10.57 -5.81
N PRO A 701 4.15 10.92 -7.11
CA PRO A 701 3.22 10.35 -8.09
C PRO A 701 3.38 8.83 -8.22
N GLU A 702 2.28 8.11 -8.45
CA GLU A 702 2.29 6.65 -8.58
C GLU A 702 3.22 6.17 -9.71
N GLY A 703 3.99 5.10 -9.44
CA GLY A 703 4.97 4.54 -10.38
C GLY A 703 6.24 5.38 -10.58
N VAL A 704 6.43 6.46 -9.83
CA VAL A 704 7.69 7.23 -9.80
C VAL A 704 8.63 6.62 -8.76
N GLY A 705 9.83 6.24 -9.21
CA GLY A 705 10.91 5.73 -8.36
C GLY A 705 12.28 5.96 -8.99
N GLY A 706 13.34 5.56 -8.27
CA GLY A 706 14.74 5.78 -8.65
C GLY A 706 15.25 7.14 -8.15
N ASN A 707 16.09 7.82 -8.94
CA ASN A 707 16.49 9.20 -8.63
C ASN A 707 15.33 10.15 -8.91
N ILE A 708 14.73 10.69 -7.86
CA ILE A 708 13.55 11.55 -7.93
C ILE A 708 13.99 13.01 -7.76
N GLY A 709 13.57 13.88 -8.66
CA GLY A 709 13.48 15.32 -8.41
C GLY A 709 12.08 15.79 -8.78
N LEU A 710 11.31 16.30 -7.83
CA LEU A 710 9.94 16.77 -8.03
C LEU A 710 9.83 18.26 -7.75
N VAL A 711 9.07 18.94 -8.59
CA VAL A 711 8.57 20.30 -8.35
C VAL A 711 7.05 20.27 -8.45
N LEU A 712 6.39 20.28 -7.31
CA LEU A 712 4.94 20.34 -7.18
C LEU A 712 4.53 21.82 -7.13
N SER A 713 3.58 22.23 -7.95
CA SER A 713 3.15 23.63 -8.05
C SER A 713 1.65 23.76 -8.29
N GLY A 714 1.06 24.81 -7.72
CA GLY A 714 -0.35 25.13 -7.83
C GLY A 714 -0.79 26.15 -6.80
N TYR A 715 -1.99 25.95 -6.26
CA TYR A 715 -2.61 26.81 -5.27
C TYR A 715 -3.15 25.98 -4.11
N VAL A 716 -3.09 26.55 -2.90
CA VAL A 716 -3.79 26.09 -1.71
C VAL A 716 -4.92 27.06 -1.39
N ASN A 717 -6.14 26.57 -1.18
CA ASN A 717 -7.30 27.39 -0.87
C ASN A 717 -7.56 27.43 0.64
N VAL A 718 -7.46 28.61 1.24
CA VAL A 718 -7.72 28.79 2.68
C VAL A 718 -9.14 29.35 2.93
N PRO A 719 -9.95 28.71 3.78
CA PRO A 719 -11.38 29.00 3.89
C PRO A 719 -11.72 30.31 4.63
N GLU A 720 -10.82 30.78 5.47
CA GLU A 720 -10.96 32.00 6.29
C GLU A 720 -9.61 32.67 6.59
N ASP A 721 -9.64 33.92 7.04
CA ASP A 721 -8.45 34.64 7.48
C ASP A 721 -7.88 34.00 8.75
N GLY A 722 -6.58 33.70 8.78
CA GLY A 722 -5.94 33.16 9.98
C GLY A 722 -4.49 32.75 9.82
N ILE A 723 -3.92 32.23 10.91
CA ILE A 723 -2.58 31.64 10.91
C ILE A 723 -2.73 30.13 10.72
N TYR A 724 -2.30 29.64 9.58
CA TYR A 724 -2.38 28.22 9.22
C TYR A 724 -1.06 27.53 9.53
N THR A 725 -1.13 26.27 9.94
CA THR A 725 0.06 25.44 10.22
C THR A 725 0.24 24.43 9.10
N PHE A 726 1.43 24.42 8.50
CA PHE A 726 1.85 23.47 7.47
C PHE A 726 2.84 22.50 8.10
N ARG A 727 2.64 21.20 7.92
CA ARG A 727 3.58 20.16 8.33
C ARG A 727 4.05 19.41 7.09
N LEU A 728 5.33 19.52 6.78
CA LEU A 728 5.94 18.88 5.62
C LEU A 728 6.83 17.74 6.09
N LEU A 729 6.48 16.52 5.69
CA LEU A 729 7.23 15.30 5.95
C LEU A 729 7.97 14.89 4.69
N SER A 730 9.30 14.75 4.78
CA SER A 730 10.10 14.20 3.69
C SER A 730 11.20 13.27 4.18
N ASP A 731 11.43 12.21 3.40
CA ASP A 731 12.69 11.45 3.37
C ASP A 731 13.59 12.06 2.30
N ASP A 732 14.86 12.32 2.62
CA ASP A 732 15.72 13.26 1.90
C ASP A 732 15.11 14.68 1.81
N GLY A 733 15.60 15.51 0.91
CA GLY A 733 15.36 16.95 0.96
C GLY A 733 13.99 17.39 0.45
N SER A 734 13.38 18.36 1.14
CA SER A 734 12.23 19.13 0.64
C SER A 734 12.26 20.62 0.98
N LEU A 735 11.57 21.44 0.17
CA LEU A 735 11.35 22.87 0.40
C LEU A 735 9.89 23.22 0.15
N LEU A 736 9.26 23.99 1.06
CA LEU A 736 7.93 24.57 0.85
C LEU A 736 8.04 26.08 0.63
N TYR A 737 7.45 26.56 -0.45
CA TYR A 737 7.24 27.97 -0.74
C TYR A 737 5.74 28.29 -0.72
N LEU A 738 5.38 29.39 -0.07
CA LEU A 738 4.03 29.96 -0.04
C LEU A 738 4.09 31.41 -0.51
N ASP A 739 3.32 31.75 -1.54
CA ASP A 739 3.33 33.07 -2.20
C ASP A 739 4.75 33.55 -2.58
N GLY A 740 5.63 32.60 -2.93
CA GLY A 740 7.03 32.83 -3.27
C GLY A 740 7.99 32.94 -2.07
N ASP A 741 7.49 33.03 -0.84
CA ASP A 741 8.31 33.03 0.37
C ASP A 741 8.64 31.60 0.80
N LEU A 742 9.90 31.34 1.16
CA LEU A 742 10.31 30.07 1.75
C LEU A 742 9.68 29.92 3.15
N ALA A 743 8.77 28.96 3.29
CA ALA A 743 8.06 28.68 4.54
C ALA A 743 8.69 27.54 5.34
N ILE A 744 9.18 26.48 4.66
CA ILE A 744 9.89 25.35 5.27
C ILE A 744 11.15 25.05 4.46
N ASP A 745 12.28 24.91 5.15
CA ASP A 745 13.55 24.43 4.60
C ASP A 745 13.91 23.10 5.27
N ASN A 746 13.66 22.00 4.55
CA ASN A 746 14.01 20.65 4.95
C ASN A 746 14.99 20.05 3.91
N ASP A 747 15.92 20.86 3.38
CA ASP A 747 16.81 20.45 2.28
C ASP A 747 18.02 19.63 2.78
N GLY A 748 18.54 18.76 1.91
CA GLY A 748 19.66 17.86 2.19
C GLY A 748 19.23 16.40 2.45
N GLY A 749 20.16 15.46 2.28
CA GLY A 749 19.89 14.03 2.50
C GLY A 749 19.73 13.70 3.98
N HIS A 750 18.60 13.10 4.35
CA HIS A 750 18.25 12.73 5.72
C HIS A 750 17.15 11.67 5.74
N THR A 751 17.05 10.91 6.83
CA THR A 751 15.91 10.00 7.06
C THR A 751 14.59 10.80 7.17
N PRO A 752 13.40 10.16 7.18
CA PRO A 752 12.14 10.89 7.26
C PRO A 752 12.06 11.87 8.44
N ILE A 753 11.87 13.16 8.15
CA ILE A 753 11.73 14.24 9.15
C ILE A 753 10.51 15.09 8.77
N GLU A 754 9.68 15.42 9.77
CA GLU A 754 8.59 16.40 9.63
C GLU A 754 9.06 17.76 10.17
N ILE A 755 8.87 18.82 9.38
CA ILE A 755 9.08 20.21 9.82
C ILE A 755 7.74 20.95 9.79
N THR A 756 7.51 21.78 10.80
CA THR A 756 6.26 22.51 10.99
C THR A 756 6.45 24.02 10.90
N ALA A 757 5.64 24.70 10.08
CA ALA A 757 5.70 26.15 9.95
C ALA A 757 4.31 26.78 9.88
N GLN A 758 4.19 27.98 10.44
CA GLN A 758 2.99 28.78 10.38
C GLN A 758 3.11 29.94 9.40
N LYS A 759 1.98 30.31 8.78
CA LYS A 759 1.87 31.48 7.88
C LYS A 759 0.56 32.23 8.12
N ALA A 760 0.62 33.56 8.18
CA ALA A 760 -0.56 34.42 8.30
C ALA A 760 -1.19 34.69 6.90
N LEU A 761 -2.38 34.14 6.65
CA LEU A 761 -3.03 34.13 5.33
C LEU A 761 -4.43 34.75 5.38
N ARG A 762 -4.78 35.52 4.34
CA ARG A 762 -6.18 35.95 4.08
C ARG A 762 -6.95 34.84 3.39
N LYS A 763 -8.28 34.84 3.53
CA LYS A 763 -9.16 33.92 2.82
C LYS A 763 -8.94 33.94 1.30
N GLY A 764 -8.75 32.77 0.69
CA GLY A 764 -8.70 32.58 -0.77
C GLY A 764 -7.56 31.68 -1.24
N LEU A 765 -7.16 31.81 -2.51
CA LEU A 765 -6.09 31.01 -3.11
C LEU A 765 -4.72 31.61 -2.83
N HIS A 766 -3.78 30.78 -2.38
CA HIS A 766 -2.37 31.13 -2.19
C HIS A 766 -1.49 30.24 -3.05
N GLU A 767 -0.43 30.80 -3.63
CA GLU A 767 0.50 30.03 -4.46
C GLU A 767 1.29 29.07 -3.58
N ILE A 768 1.38 27.81 -3.99
CA ILE A 768 2.18 26.80 -3.30
C ILE A 768 3.14 26.14 -4.25
N THR A 769 4.40 26.01 -3.82
CA THR A 769 5.42 25.22 -4.51
C THR A 769 6.16 24.34 -3.52
N VAL A 770 6.22 23.04 -3.79
CA VAL A 770 7.07 22.09 -3.04
C VAL A 770 8.13 21.53 -3.96
N LYS A 771 9.39 21.60 -3.54
CA LYS A 771 10.52 20.94 -4.20
C LYS A 771 10.94 19.76 -3.35
N TYR A 772 11.25 18.62 -3.97
CA TYR A 772 11.58 17.38 -3.27
C TYR A 772 12.57 16.54 -4.07
N PHE A 773 13.54 15.91 -3.42
CA PHE A 773 14.35 14.86 -4.05
C PHE A 773 14.49 13.62 -3.17
N ASP A 774 14.75 12.49 -3.81
CA ASP A 774 15.01 11.20 -3.13
C ASP A 774 15.87 10.27 -4.00
N HIS A 775 16.58 9.36 -3.34
CA HIS A 775 17.41 8.35 -3.98
C HIS A 775 16.93 6.89 -3.82
N ASN A 776 16.06 6.57 -2.85
CA ASN A 776 15.82 5.18 -2.42
C ASN A 776 14.35 4.81 -2.16
N GLY A 777 13.39 5.47 -2.80
CA GLY A 777 11.96 5.11 -2.71
C GLY A 777 11.21 5.88 -1.62
N GLY A 778 11.62 7.13 -1.41
CA GLY A 778 11.35 7.95 -0.25
C GLY A 778 9.88 8.32 0.03
N LEU A 779 9.71 9.09 1.10
CA LEU A 779 8.44 9.53 1.66
C LEU A 779 8.26 11.02 1.41
N LEU A 780 7.08 11.45 0.94
CA LEU A 780 6.70 12.86 0.86
C LEU A 780 5.24 13.00 1.25
N GLY A 781 4.94 13.90 2.19
CA GLY A 781 3.59 14.20 2.64
C GLY A 781 3.48 15.62 3.19
N MET A 782 2.30 16.22 3.09
CA MET A 782 2.02 17.49 3.76
C MET A 782 0.60 17.52 4.34
N SER A 783 0.48 17.96 5.59
CA SER A 783 -0.80 18.25 6.24
C SER A 783 -0.93 19.75 6.56
N VAL A 784 -2.15 20.27 6.51
CA VAL A 784 -2.45 21.69 6.74
C VAL A 784 -3.52 21.78 7.83
N TYR A 785 -3.27 22.60 8.84
CA TYR A 785 -4.19 22.81 9.95
C TYR A 785 -4.70 24.25 9.97
N SER A 786 -6.00 24.39 10.22
CA SER A 786 -6.68 25.68 10.41
C SER A 786 -6.26 26.37 11.71
N PRO A 787 -6.59 27.67 11.90
CA PRO A 787 -6.22 28.42 13.09
C PRO A 787 -6.76 27.87 14.42
N ASP A 788 -7.83 27.08 14.37
CA ASP A 788 -8.42 26.38 15.53
C ASP A 788 -7.82 24.99 15.77
N GLY A 789 -6.87 24.55 14.94
CA GLY A 789 -6.14 23.30 15.06
C GLY A 789 -6.80 22.10 14.38
N ALA A 790 -7.84 22.29 13.57
CA ALA A 790 -8.43 21.21 12.78
C ALA A 790 -7.62 20.93 11.49
N GLU A 791 -7.43 19.66 11.14
CA GLU A 791 -6.79 19.29 9.88
C GLU A 791 -7.74 19.55 8.70
N LEU A 792 -7.23 20.21 7.65
CA LEU A 792 -7.98 20.44 6.42
C LEU A 792 -7.84 19.21 5.50
N PRO A 793 -8.95 18.66 4.97
CA PRO A 793 -8.88 17.56 4.02
C PRO A 793 -8.23 18.02 2.70
N SER A 794 -7.46 17.14 2.05
CA SER A 794 -6.81 17.45 0.77
C SER A 794 -7.78 17.69 -0.39
N GLU A 795 -8.95 17.05 -0.36
CA GLU A 795 -10.00 17.21 -1.37
C GLU A 795 -10.51 18.66 -1.42
N GLY A 796 -10.32 19.31 -2.57
CA GLY A 796 -10.67 20.74 -2.76
C GLY A 796 -9.76 21.73 -2.02
N LEU A 797 -8.66 21.25 -1.41
CA LEU A 797 -7.66 22.14 -0.81
C LEU A 797 -6.64 22.61 -1.85
N TYR A 798 -6.23 21.71 -2.76
CA TYR A 798 -5.20 21.97 -3.76
C TYR A 798 -5.77 22.12 -5.17
N TYR A 799 -5.26 23.11 -5.90
CA TYR A 799 -5.67 23.42 -7.27
C TYR A 799 -4.48 23.70 -8.17
N SER A 800 -4.64 23.56 -9.48
CA SER A 800 -3.70 24.13 -10.45
C SER A 800 -4.42 24.65 -11.68
N VAL A 801 -3.67 25.33 -12.53
CA VAL A 801 -4.11 25.70 -13.88
C VAL A 801 -4.12 24.46 -14.79
N ALA A 802 -5.29 24.11 -15.31
CA ALA A 802 -5.45 23.03 -16.29
C ALA A 802 -4.77 23.39 -17.62
N ASP A 803 -4.07 22.41 -18.23
CA ASP A 803 -3.56 22.49 -19.60
C ASP A 803 -4.52 21.79 -20.58
N PRO A 804 -5.29 22.52 -21.40
CA PRO A 804 -6.20 21.92 -22.36
C PRO A 804 -5.49 21.23 -23.56
N GLU A 805 -4.17 21.42 -23.72
CA GLU A 805 -3.40 20.78 -24.79
C GLU A 805 -3.02 19.33 -24.47
N SER A 806 -3.11 18.90 -23.22
CA SER A 806 -2.71 17.54 -22.81
C SER A 806 -3.79 16.47 -23.02
N LEU A 807 -5.05 16.85 -23.31
CA LEU A 807 -6.13 15.89 -23.53
C LEU A 807 -5.98 15.17 -24.89
N PRO A 808 -6.20 13.84 -24.97
CA PRO A 808 -6.26 13.14 -26.24
C PRO A 808 -7.39 13.71 -27.10
N ARG A 809 -7.14 13.86 -28.40
CA ARG A 809 -8.12 14.39 -29.35
C ARG A 809 -8.39 13.38 -30.46
N PRO A 810 -9.64 13.27 -30.93
CA PRO A 810 -9.95 12.44 -32.08
C PRO A 810 -9.30 12.99 -33.35
N SER A 811 -8.87 12.07 -34.22
CA SER A 811 -8.63 12.39 -35.63
C SER A 811 -9.94 12.73 -36.35
N ALA A 812 -9.85 13.30 -37.56
CA ALA A 812 -11.02 13.57 -38.40
C ALA A 812 -11.85 12.31 -38.68
N SER A 813 -11.19 11.16 -38.91
CA SER A 813 -11.83 9.88 -39.16
C SER A 813 -12.52 9.32 -37.91
N GLN A 814 -11.96 9.53 -36.72
CA GLN A 814 -12.57 9.14 -35.45
C GLN A 814 -13.73 10.05 -35.03
N LEU A 815 -13.70 11.34 -35.36
CA LEU A 815 -14.89 12.20 -35.26
C LEU A 815 -15.99 11.71 -36.21
N ALA A 816 -15.62 11.40 -37.45
CA ALA A 816 -16.53 10.87 -38.44
C ALA A 816 -17.10 9.48 -38.09
N TRP A 817 -16.44 8.74 -37.19
CA TRP A 817 -16.90 7.50 -36.56
C TRP A 817 -17.96 7.79 -35.51
N HIS A 818 -17.68 8.69 -34.57
CA HIS A 818 -18.64 9.13 -33.57
C HIS A 818 -19.94 9.68 -34.20
N ASP A 819 -19.81 10.56 -35.19
CA ASP A 819 -20.95 11.11 -35.95
C ASP A 819 -21.76 10.04 -36.72
N ALA A 820 -21.16 8.86 -36.95
CA ALA A 820 -21.83 7.80 -37.65
C ALA A 820 -22.94 7.17 -36.81
N GLU A 821 -22.72 7.05 -35.50
CA GLU A 821 -23.53 6.38 -34.46
C GLU A 821 -23.84 4.89 -34.73
N MET A 822 -24.18 4.54 -35.96
CA MET A 822 -24.54 3.20 -36.42
C MET A 822 -24.01 2.91 -37.84
N GLY A 823 -23.46 1.72 -37.99
CA GLY A 823 -23.12 1.10 -39.26
C GLY A 823 -23.63 -0.33 -39.36
N VAL A 824 -23.41 -0.94 -40.52
CA VAL A 824 -23.75 -2.35 -40.76
C VAL A 824 -22.57 -3.10 -41.36
N ILE A 825 -22.53 -4.42 -41.17
CA ILE A 825 -21.59 -5.31 -41.85
C ILE A 825 -22.34 -6.43 -42.56
N PHE A 826 -22.09 -6.58 -43.85
CA PHE A 826 -22.63 -7.67 -44.67
C PHE A 826 -21.65 -8.84 -44.69
N HIS A 827 -22.08 -9.95 -44.10
CA HIS A 827 -21.35 -11.22 -44.12
C HIS A 827 -21.88 -12.06 -45.27
N TYR A 828 -21.00 -12.31 -46.24
CA TYR A 828 -21.35 -13.02 -47.46
C TYR A 828 -20.14 -13.83 -47.92
N ASP A 829 -20.30 -15.15 -48.00
CA ASP A 829 -19.24 -16.08 -48.36
C ASP A 829 -19.86 -17.36 -48.97
N LEU A 830 -19.02 -18.29 -49.44
CA LEU A 830 -19.42 -19.57 -50.03
C LEU A 830 -20.41 -20.36 -49.18
N HIS A 831 -20.28 -20.28 -47.85
CA HIS A 831 -21.12 -21.03 -46.93
C HIS A 831 -22.63 -20.69 -47.05
N VAL A 832 -22.96 -19.46 -47.47
CA VAL A 832 -24.37 -19.07 -47.68
C VAL A 832 -25.08 -19.96 -48.72
N PHE A 833 -24.32 -20.65 -49.58
CA PHE A 833 -24.83 -21.41 -50.72
C PHE A 833 -24.80 -22.94 -50.53
N ASP A 834 -24.16 -23.46 -49.48
CA ASP A 834 -24.02 -24.91 -49.30
C ASP A 834 -25.27 -25.57 -48.67
N GLY A 835 -26.16 -24.76 -48.08
CA GLY A 835 -27.39 -25.21 -47.44
C GLY A 835 -27.15 -25.95 -46.11
N GLU A 836 -25.93 -25.89 -45.58
CA GLU A 836 -25.56 -26.39 -44.27
C GLU A 836 -25.69 -25.28 -43.21
N LYS A 837 -25.68 -25.67 -41.93
CA LYS A 837 -25.63 -24.70 -40.83
C LYS A 837 -24.20 -24.24 -40.61
N TYR A 838 -24.03 -22.97 -40.28
CA TYR A 838 -22.70 -22.45 -40.03
C TYR A 838 -22.13 -23.05 -38.76
N SER A 839 -20.87 -23.43 -38.83
CA SER A 839 -20.10 -23.90 -37.70
C SER A 839 -18.72 -23.29 -37.79
N GLN A 840 -18.52 -22.19 -37.05
CA GLN A 840 -17.26 -21.45 -37.04
C GLN A 840 -16.03 -22.38 -36.87
N GLY A 841 -16.09 -23.39 -35.99
CA GLY A 841 -14.99 -24.35 -35.83
C GLY A 841 -14.74 -25.24 -37.06
N SER A 842 -15.79 -25.68 -37.76
CA SER A 842 -15.66 -26.53 -38.96
C SER A 842 -15.25 -25.71 -40.18
N ASN A 843 -15.93 -24.58 -40.44
CA ASN A 843 -15.74 -23.76 -41.63
C ASN A 843 -14.35 -23.08 -41.68
N ARG A 844 -13.71 -22.83 -40.52
CA ARG A 844 -12.31 -22.34 -40.44
C ARG A 844 -11.27 -23.35 -40.91
N ILE A 845 -11.60 -24.63 -40.99
CA ILE A 845 -10.65 -25.71 -41.21
C ILE A 845 -10.96 -26.49 -42.48
N ASN A 846 -12.25 -26.68 -42.79
CA ASN A 846 -12.69 -27.45 -43.95
C ASN A 846 -13.03 -26.51 -45.12
N PRO A 847 -12.36 -26.62 -46.27
CA PRO A 847 -12.70 -25.84 -47.45
C PRO A 847 -13.98 -26.37 -48.11
N VAL A 848 -14.76 -25.45 -48.69
CA VAL A 848 -15.90 -25.80 -49.55
C VAL A 848 -15.39 -26.47 -50.84
N GLU A 849 -15.87 -27.67 -51.15
CA GLU A 849 -15.33 -28.50 -52.24
C GLU A 849 -15.51 -27.88 -53.64
N ASP A 850 -16.69 -27.34 -53.95
CA ASP A 850 -16.98 -26.67 -55.23
C ASP A 850 -17.34 -25.20 -55.01
N TYR A 851 -16.37 -24.31 -55.23
CA TYR A 851 -16.58 -22.87 -55.17
C TYR A 851 -17.60 -22.33 -56.18
N ASN A 852 -18.02 -23.11 -57.20
CA ASN A 852 -19.09 -22.71 -58.11
C ASN A 852 -20.49 -22.81 -57.50
N ILE A 853 -20.64 -23.30 -56.27
CA ILE A 853 -21.91 -23.16 -55.53
C ILE A 853 -22.28 -21.69 -55.32
N PHE A 854 -21.29 -20.80 -55.31
CA PHE A 854 -21.51 -19.36 -55.23
C PHE A 854 -22.18 -18.85 -56.52
N PHE A 855 -23.49 -18.70 -56.47
CA PHE A 855 -24.31 -18.34 -57.62
C PHE A 855 -25.52 -17.49 -57.23
N PRO A 856 -25.34 -16.21 -56.85
CA PRO A 856 -26.46 -15.36 -56.50
C PRO A 856 -27.22 -14.93 -57.76
N GLU A 857 -28.38 -15.55 -58.01
CA GLU A 857 -29.17 -15.33 -59.24
C GLU A 857 -29.74 -13.91 -59.34
N HIS A 858 -29.99 -13.28 -58.19
CA HIS A 858 -30.74 -12.04 -58.07
C HIS A 858 -29.99 -10.96 -57.27
N LEU A 859 -28.65 -11.03 -57.21
CA LEU A 859 -27.81 -10.08 -56.47
C LEU A 859 -28.25 -8.61 -56.65
N ASP A 860 -28.65 -7.97 -55.54
CA ASP A 860 -29.05 -6.56 -55.50
C ASP A 860 -28.39 -5.82 -54.32
N THR A 861 -27.17 -5.32 -54.54
CA THR A 861 -26.45 -4.49 -53.55
C THR A 861 -27.14 -3.15 -53.29
N ASP A 862 -28.00 -2.66 -54.20
CA ASP A 862 -28.79 -1.44 -53.97
C ASP A 862 -29.91 -1.70 -52.95
N GLN A 863 -30.49 -2.90 -52.92
CA GLN A 863 -31.42 -3.30 -51.86
C GLN A 863 -30.73 -3.31 -50.50
N TRP A 864 -29.56 -3.95 -50.41
CA TRP A 864 -28.79 -4.06 -49.16
C TRP A 864 -28.54 -2.69 -48.52
N ILE A 865 -28.01 -1.75 -49.31
CA ILE A 865 -27.69 -0.41 -48.82
C ILE A 865 -28.94 0.42 -48.51
N ARG A 866 -30.03 0.26 -49.27
CA ARG A 866 -31.30 0.94 -48.95
C ARG A 866 -31.88 0.47 -47.62
N SER A 867 -31.82 -0.83 -47.32
CA SER A 867 -32.29 -1.39 -46.05
C SER A 867 -31.42 -0.90 -44.88
N ALA A 868 -30.10 -0.91 -45.03
CA ALA A 868 -29.18 -0.36 -44.02
C ALA A 868 -29.45 1.13 -43.75
N LYS A 869 -29.64 1.92 -44.82
CA LYS A 869 -30.00 3.34 -44.71
C LYS A 869 -31.34 3.55 -44.00
N ALA A 870 -32.32 2.66 -44.23
CA ALA A 870 -33.63 2.75 -43.61
C ALA A 870 -33.58 2.56 -42.08
N ALA A 871 -32.61 1.79 -41.57
CA ALA A 871 -32.33 1.69 -40.14
C ALA A 871 -31.66 2.94 -39.56
N GLY A 872 -31.02 3.77 -40.40
CA GLY A 872 -30.28 4.96 -39.98
C GLY A 872 -28.76 4.84 -40.12
N ALA A 873 -28.24 3.72 -40.63
CA ALA A 873 -26.81 3.49 -40.77
C ALA A 873 -26.12 4.52 -41.69
N LYS A 874 -24.92 4.96 -41.30
CA LYS A 874 -24.12 5.97 -42.04
C LYS A 874 -22.96 5.38 -42.81
N PHE A 875 -22.55 4.16 -42.45
CA PHE A 875 -21.54 3.39 -43.17
C PHE A 875 -21.96 1.94 -43.29
N ALA A 876 -21.33 1.24 -44.23
CA ALA A 876 -21.52 -0.18 -44.42
C ALA A 876 -20.19 -0.86 -44.73
N LEU A 877 -20.00 -2.05 -44.18
CA LEU A 877 -18.86 -2.93 -44.42
C LEU A 877 -19.30 -4.15 -45.22
N LEU A 878 -18.44 -4.62 -46.12
CA LEU A 878 -18.62 -5.90 -46.81
C LEU A 878 -17.42 -6.80 -46.50
N THR A 879 -17.71 -8.05 -46.16
CA THR A 879 -16.72 -9.15 -46.11
C THR A 879 -16.11 -9.38 -47.50
N ALA A 880 -15.01 -8.67 -47.81
CA ALA A 880 -14.31 -8.84 -49.09
C ALA A 880 -13.72 -10.26 -49.21
N THR A 881 -13.26 -10.80 -48.08
CA THR A 881 -12.94 -12.21 -47.84
C THR A 881 -13.18 -12.51 -46.37
N HIS A 882 -13.55 -13.74 -46.05
CA HIS A 882 -13.72 -14.23 -44.68
C HIS A 882 -12.86 -15.51 -44.48
N GLU A 883 -13.25 -16.37 -43.54
CA GLU A 883 -12.55 -17.58 -43.13
C GLU A 883 -12.34 -18.64 -44.24
N THR A 884 -13.16 -18.66 -45.31
CA THR A 884 -12.95 -19.60 -46.44
C THR A 884 -11.77 -19.20 -47.33
N GLY A 885 -11.32 -17.94 -47.24
CA GLY A 885 -10.34 -17.35 -48.14
C GLY A 885 -10.87 -16.94 -49.51
N PHE A 886 -12.19 -17.08 -49.77
CA PHE A 886 -12.78 -16.69 -51.04
C PHE A 886 -12.93 -15.18 -51.18
N GLY A 887 -12.39 -14.63 -52.28
CA GLY A 887 -12.44 -13.19 -52.54
C GLY A 887 -13.66 -12.75 -53.36
N LEU A 888 -14.48 -11.83 -52.83
CA LEU A 888 -15.64 -11.23 -53.50
C LEU A 888 -15.29 -10.13 -54.53
N TRP A 889 -14.03 -10.07 -54.97
CA TRP A 889 -13.52 -9.07 -55.91
C TRP A 889 -12.67 -9.68 -57.03
N GLN A 890 -12.25 -8.83 -57.96
CA GLN A 890 -11.39 -9.21 -59.08
C GLN A 890 -9.90 -9.11 -58.68
N SER A 891 -9.38 -10.15 -58.03
CA SER A 891 -7.98 -10.17 -57.54
C SER A 891 -6.99 -10.68 -58.58
N ASP A 892 -5.80 -10.05 -58.66
CA ASP A 892 -4.66 -10.57 -59.43
C ASP A 892 -3.71 -11.41 -58.55
N VAL A 893 -3.99 -11.48 -57.24
CA VAL A 893 -3.15 -12.14 -56.22
C VAL A 893 -3.86 -13.37 -55.64
N ASN A 894 -5.16 -13.27 -55.34
CA ASN A 894 -6.01 -14.36 -54.89
C ASN A 894 -6.60 -15.11 -56.11
N PRO A 895 -6.10 -16.32 -56.44
CA PRO A 895 -6.70 -17.11 -57.53
C PRO A 895 -8.09 -17.65 -57.17
N TYR A 896 -8.41 -17.70 -55.87
CA TYR A 896 -9.68 -18.14 -55.31
C TYR A 896 -10.61 -16.96 -55.04
N CYS A 897 -11.04 -16.32 -56.12
CA CYS A 897 -11.92 -15.15 -56.08
C CYS A 897 -12.97 -15.20 -57.20
N MET A 898 -13.75 -14.12 -57.36
CA MET A 898 -14.79 -13.99 -58.38
C MET A 898 -14.35 -14.35 -59.82
N LYS A 899 -13.05 -14.24 -60.15
CA LYS A 899 -12.48 -14.65 -61.44
C LYS A 899 -12.60 -16.15 -61.73
N ALA A 900 -12.62 -16.98 -60.69
CA ALA A 900 -12.69 -18.43 -60.82
C ALA A 900 -14.11 -18.93 -61.10
N LEU A 901 -15.14 -18.13 -60.82
CA LEU A 901 -16.54 -18.56 -60.89
C LEU A 901 -17.07 -18.66 -62.32
N LYS A 902 -17.99 -19.62 -62.55
CA LYS A 902 -18.86 -19.63 -63.73
C LYS A 902 -19.90 -18.51 -63.70
N TRP A 903 -20.31 -18.07 -62.50
CA TRP A 903 -21.25 -16.97 -62.31
C TRP A 903 -20.74 -15.69 -63.03
N LYS A 904 -21.60 -15.09 -63.85
CA LYS A 904 -21.27 -13.96 -64.76
C LYS A 904 -19.98 -14.18 -65.59
N ASN A 905 -19.66 -15.43 -65.95
CA ASN A 905 -18.44 -15.80 -66.67
C ASN A 905 -17.14 -15.28 -66.01
N GLY A 906 -17.08 -15.29 -64.67
CA GLY A 906 -15.90 -14.86 -63.91
C GLY A 906 -15.66 -13.34 -63.90
N LYS A 907 -16.62 -12.54 -64.39
CA LYS A 907 -16.48 -11.08 -64.51
C LYS A 907 -17.18 -10.28 -63.40
N GLY A 908 -17.75 -10.96 -62.41
CA GLY A 908 -18.42 -10.32 -61.28
C GLY A 908 -17.44 -9.62 -60.33
N ASP A 909 -17.84 -8.51 -59.71
CA ASP A 909 -17.03 -7.76 -58.74
C ASP A 909 -17.98 -7.17 -57.69
N ILE A 910 -18.30 -7.97 -56.65
CA ILE A 910 -19.31 -7.59 -55.66
C ILE A 910 -18.80 -6.42 -54.81
N VAL A 911 -17.50 -6.39 -54.49
CA VAL A 911 -16.89 -5.23 -53.81
C VAL A 911 -17.13 -3.94 -54.60
N ARG A 912 -16.98 -3.95 -55.93
CA ARG A 912 -17.27 -2.78 -56.77
C ARG A 912 -18.73 -2.37 -56.74
N ASP A 913 -19.63 -3.35 -56.86
CA ASP A 913 -21.07 -3.11 -56.91
C ASP A 913 -21.55 -2.56 -55.55
N PHE A 914 -21.09 -3.14 -54.44
CA PHE A 914 -21.31 -2.66 -53.07
C PHE A 914 -20.81 -1.22 -52.86
N VAL A 915 -19.54 -0.93 -53.18
CA VAL A 915 -18.96 0.41 -53.02
C VAL A 915 -19.74 1.46 -53.84
N ARG A 916 -20.20 1.08 -55.04
CA ARG A 916 -21.06 1.95 -55.87
C ARG A 916 -22.41 2.18 -55.22
N SER A 917 -23.06 1.14 -54.69
CA SER A 917 -24.33 1.26 -53.99
C SER A 917 -24.21 2.15 -52.74
N CYS A 918 -23.17 1.96 -51.92
CA CYS A 918 -22.87 2.83 -50.78
C CYS A 918 -22.82 4.30 -51.19
N ARG A 919 -21.98 4.63 -52.19
CA ARG A 919 -21.83 6.00 -52.71
C ARG A 919 -23.12 6.54 -53.32
N LYS A 920 -23.89 5.70 -54.03
CA LYS A 920 -25.18 6.07 -54.65
C LYS A 920 -26.21 6.50 -53.60
N TYR A 921 -26.24 5.84 -52.45
CA TYR A 921 -27.22 6.11 -51.39
C TYR A 921 -26.67 6.95 -50.23
N GLY A 922 -25.39 7.35 -50.28
CA GLY A 922 -24.76 8.23 -49.31
C GLY A 922 -24.28 7.53 -48.03
N LEU A 923 -24.01 6.23 -48.08
CA LEU A 923 -23.32 5.50 -47.03
C LEU A 923 -21.82 5.47 -47.33
N LYS A 924 -20.99 5.59 -46.29
CA LYS A 924 -19.54 5.46 -46.44
C LYS A 924 -19.16 3.97 -46.57
N PRO A 925 -18.43 3.55 -47.62
CA PRO A 925 -18.08 2.14 -47.81
C PRO A 925 -16.84 1.76 -47.00
N GLY A 926 -16.85 0.59 -46.36
CA GLY A 926 -15.65 -0.03 -45.78
C GLY A 926 -15.60 -1.52 -46.11
N LEU A 927 -14.48 -2.15 -45.78
CA LEU A 927 -14.22 -3.55 -46.13
C LEU A 927 -13.78 -4.34 -44.90
N TYR A 928 -14.31 -5.54 -44.78
CA TYR A 928 -13.85 -6.55 -43.85
C TYR A 928 -12.94 -7.53 -44.59
N VAL A 929 -11.77 -7.82 -44.03
CA VAL A 929 -10.72 -8.64 -44.66
C VAL A 929 -10.24 -9.73 -43.71
N GLY A 930 -10.59 -10.97 -44.01
CA GLY A 930 -10.08 -12.16 -43.35
C GLY A 930 -8.63 -12.46 -43.72
N ILE A 931 -7.70 -12.25 -42.79
CA ILE A 931 -6.28 -12.63 -42.89
C ILE A 931 -5.87 -13.68 -41.85
N ARG A 932 -6.68 -13.84 -40.79
CA ARG A 932 -6.45 -14.71 -39.64
C ARG A 932 -6.71 -16.20 -39.93
N TRP A 933 -7.74 -16.48 -40.74
CA TRP A 933 -8.19 -17.82 -41.10
C TRP A 933 -8.29 -17.96 -42.61
N ASN A 934 -7.91 -19.12 -43.13
CA ASN A 934 -8.09 -19.47 -44.54
C ASN A 934 -8.17 -20.99 -44.70
N SER A 935 -9.38 -21.53 -44.79
CA SER A 935 -9.59 -22.99 -44.85
C SER A 935 -9.04 -23.62 -46.14
N LEU A 936 -9.02 -22.89 -47.26
CA LEU A 936 -8.42 -23.39 -48.50
C LEU A 936 -6.90 -23.55 -48.41
N LEU A 937 -6.22 -22.60 -47.76
CA LEU A 937 -4.77 -22.57 -47.64
C LEU A 937 -4.24 -23.23 -46.37
N GLY A 938 -5.11 -23.74 -45.50
CA GLY A 938 -4.77 -24.35 -44.21
C GLY A 938 -4.10 -23.37 -43.25
N ILE A 939 -4.68 -22.17 -43.11
CA ILE A 939 -4.22 -21.14 -42.18
C ILE A 939 -5.11 -21.12 -40.95
N HIS A 940 -4.49 -21.31 -39.78
CA HIS A 940 -5.13 -21.32 -38.48
C HIS A 940 -4.52 -20.26 -37.58
N ASN A 941 -5.30 -19.24 -37.21
CA ASN A 941 -4.87 -18.13 -36.36
C ASN A 941 -3.52 -17.56 -36.81
N PHE A 942 -3.48 -17.05 -38.05
CA PHE A 942 -2.31 -16.52 -38.76
C PHE A 942 -1.24 -17.55 -39.14
N LYS A 943 -1.27 -18.80 -38.64
CA LYS A 943 -0.25 -19.82 -38.87
C LYS A 943 -0.61 -20.80 -39.98
N ALA A 944 0.31 -21.03 -40.91
CA ALA A 944 0.22 -22.12 -41.88
C ALA A 944 0.45 -23.49 -41.20
N GLU A 945 -0.39 -24.46 -41.53
CA GLU A 945 -0.29 -25.82 -40.98
C GLU A 945 1.02 -26.54 -41.37
N GLY A 946 1.63 -27.23 -40.41
CA GLY A 946 2.86 -28.03 -40.55
C GLY A 946 4.08 -27.46 -39.82
N ASP A 947 5.19 -28.19 -39.84
CA ASP A 947 6.47 -27.83 -39.22
C ASP A 947 7.65 -27.92 -40.21
N GLY A 948 8.78 -27.28 -39.89
CA GLY A 948 10.02 -27.30 -40.68
C GLY A 948 10.11 -26.23 -41.78
N GLU A 949 11.16 -26.29 -42.61
CA GLU A 949 11.49 -25.25 -43.60
C GLU A 949 10.36 -24.99 -44.62
N PHE A 950 9.62 -26.03 -45.02
CA PHE A 950 8.51 -25.89 -45.95
C PHE A 950 7.34 -25.09 -45.35
N ALA A 951 6.99 -25.35 -44.09
CA ALA A 951 5.96 -24.61 -43.38
C ALA A 951 6.37 -23.15 -43.16
N ALA A 952 7.63 -22.90 -42.80
CA ALA A 952 8.19 -21.55 -42.70
C ALA A 952 8.15 -20.78 -44.04
N GLY A 953 8.48 -21.44 -45.14
CA GLY A 953 8.37 -20.87 -46.49
C GLY A 953 6.92 -20.54 -46.89
N ARG A 954 5.96 -21.42 -46.55
CA ARG A 954 4.52 -21.17 -46.73
C ARG A 954 4.04 -19.99 -45.90
N GLN A 955 4.46 -19.89 -44.64
CA GLN A 955 4.11 -18.76 -43.77
C GLN A 955 4.55 -17.43 -44.37
N GLN A 956 5.81 -17.32 -44.81
CA GLN A 956 6.33 -16.10 -45.44
C GLN A 956 5.61 -15.77 -46.75
N TRP A 957 5.26 -16.79 -47.54
CA TRP A 957 4.47 -16.58 -48.75
C TRP A 957 3.06 -16.06 -48.42
N TYR A 958 2.41 -16.61 -47.40
CA TYR A 958 1.07 -16.20 -46.97
C TYR A 958 1.05 -14.75 -46.46
N ARG A 959 2.08 -14.31 -45.72
CA ARG A 959 2.20 -12.89 -45.32
C ARG A 959 2.20 -11.95 -46.52
N ARG A 960 3.11 -12.18 -47.48
CA ARG A 960 3.19 -11.40 -48.73
C ARG A 960 1.92 -11.48 -49.55
N TYR A 961 1.23 -12.61 -49.49
CA TYR A 961 -0.07 -12.79 -50.14
C TYR A 961 -1.13 -11.87 -49.52
N CYS A 962 -1.26 -11.85 -48.20
CA CYS A 962 -2.16 -10.95 -47.47
C CYS A 962 -1.84 -9.48 -47.69
N GLU A 963 -0.57 -9.08 -47.55
CA GLU A 963 -0.10 -7.70 -47.79
C GLU A 963 -0.52 -7.22 -49.19
N ARG A 964 -0.27 -8.04 -50.23
CA ARG A 964 -0.64 -7.69 -51.60
C ARG A 964 -2.15 -7.66 -51.84
N MET A 965 -2.94 -8.54 -51.19
CA MET A 965 -4.40 -8.46 -51.24
C MET A 965 -4.91 -7.15 -50.64
N VAL A 966 -4.38 -6.75 -49.48
CA VAL A 966 -4.72 -5.49 -48.83
C VAL A 966 -4.34 -4.31 -49.73
N THR A 967 -3.15 -4.32 -50.35
CA THR A 967 -2.78 -3.29 -51.34
C THR A 967 -3.78 -3.19 -52.50
N GLU A 968 -4.26 -4.32 -53.03
CA GLU A 968 -5.28 -4.30 -54.10
C GLU A 968 -6.59 -3.65 -53.65
N LEU A 969 -7.07 -4.00 -52.46
CA LEU A 969 -8.32 -3.48 -51.91
C LEU A 969 -8.21 -1.98 -51.62
N CYS A 970 -7.09 -1.54 -51.04
CA CYS A 970 -6.82 -0.13 -50.75
C CYS A 970 -6.65 0.73 -52.02
N THR A 971 -6.30 0.16 -53.17
CA THR A 971 -5.98 0.95 -54.38
C THR A 971 -7.06 0.89 -55.47
N LYS A 972 -7.87 -0.18 -55.54
CA LYS A 972 -8.80 -0.42 -56.67
C LYS A 972 -10.19 0.20 -56.50
N TYR A 973 -10.60 0.53 -55.28
CA TYR A 973 -12.01 0.86 -54.97
C TYR A 973 -12.26 2.32 -54.54
N GLY A 974 -11.21 3.16 -54.54
CA GLY A 974 -11.26 4.55 -54.08
C GLY A 974 -11.31 4.64 -52.56
N ASP A 975 -11.67 5.80 -52.02
CA ASP A 975 -11.63 6.06 -50.58
C ASP A 975 -12.58 5.14 -49.81
N LEU A 976 -12.06 4.55 -48.73
CA LEU A 976 -12.75 3.65 -47.80
C LEU A 976 -12.85 4.31 -46.41
N PHE A 977 -13.97 4.08 -45.74
CA PHE A 977 -14.22 4.58 -44.39
C PHE A 977 -13.46 3.81 -43.32
N MET A 978 -13.44 2.49 -43.45
CA MET A 978 -12.82 1.58 -42.50
C MET A 978 -12.32 0.33 -43.23
N ILE A 979 -11.19 -0.19 -42.78
CA ILE A 979 -10.76 -1.57 -43.05
C ILE A 979 -10.77 -2.33 -41.73
N TRP A 980 -11.61 -3.37 -41.68
CA TRP A 980 -11.77 -4.25 -40.54
C TRP A 980 -11.03 -5.56 -40.79
N PHE A 981 -10.08 -5.94 -39.93
CA PHE A 981 -9.43 -7.25 -39.96
C PHE A 981 -10.06 -8.19 -38.93
N ASP A 982 -10.38 -9.42 -39.33
CA ASP A 982 -11.03 -10.43 -38.46
C ASP A 982 -10.25 -10.68 -37.16
N GLY A 983 -10.78 -10.18 -36.03
CA GLY A 983 -10.13 -10.23 -34.73
C GLY A 983 -8.77 -9.52 -34.64
N GLY A 984 -8.52 -8.56 -35.56
CA GLY A 984 -7.30 -7.76 -35.64
C GLY A 984 -6.26 -8.28 -36.64
N ALA A 985 -5.31 -7.41 -36.98
CA ALA A 985 -4.06 -7.84 -37.60
C ALA A 985 -3.06 -8.18 -36.48
N ASP A 986 -2.52 -9.40 -36.46
CA ASP A 986 -1.57 -9.85 -35.44
C ASP A 986 -0.24 -9.06 -35.47
N ASP A 987 0.67 -9.36 -34.54
CA ASP A 987 2.00 -8.77 -34.49
C ASP A 987 2.78 -8.98 -35.81
N PRO A 988 3.22 -7.91 -36.51
CA PRO A 988 4.04 -8.03 -37.71
C PRO A 988 5.42 -8.65 -37.43
N ASP A 989 5.98 -8.48 -36.23
CA ASP A 989 7.20 -9.16 -35.77
C ASP A 989 6.91 -10.63 -35.40
N GLY A 990 5.64 -10.95 -35.13
CA GLY A 990 5.10 -12.28 -34.87
C GLY A 990 4.80 -13.06 -36.15
N LEU A 991 3.62 -13.70 -36.25
CA LEU A 991 3.21 -14.50 -37.42
C LEU A 991 2.35 -13.74 -38.43
N GLY A 992 1.81 -12.59 -38.04
CA GLY A 992 0.90 -11.75 -38.83
C GLY A 992 1.54 -11.08 -40.06
N PRO A 993 0.72 -10.65 -41.03
CA PRO A 993 1.15 -9.80 -42.14
C PRO A 993 1.25 -8.32 -41.71
N ASP A 994 2.20 -7.58 -42.29
CA ASP A 994 2.42 -6.16 -41.96
C ASP A 994 1.53 -5.24 -42.83
N VAL A 995 0.29 -5.06 -42.38
CA VAL A 995 -0.77 -4.38 -43.16
C VAL A 995 -1.01 -2.93 -42.77
N GLU A 996 -0.59 -2.49 -41.57
CA GLU A 996 -0.81 -1.12 -41.09
C GLU A 996 -0.14 -0.07 -42.00
N PRO A 997 1.15 -0.23 -42.40
CA PRO A 997 1.80 0.73 -43.28
C PRO A 997 1.12 0.85 -44.65
N ILE A 998 0.51 -0.24 -45.13
CA ILE A 998 -0.21 -0.28 -46.41
C ILE A 998 -1.49 0.56 -46.31
N VAL A 999 -2.26 0.40 -45.22
CA VAL A 999 -3.46 1.21 -45.01
C VAL A 999 -3.09 2.67 -44.84
N ALA A 1000 -2.06 2.99 -44.04
CA ALA A 1000 -1.59 4.35 -43.85
C ALA A 1000 -1.10 5.02 -45.15
N GLU A 1001 -0.41 4.29 -46.03
CA GLU A 1001 0.09 4.81 -47.31
C GLU A 1001 -1.03 5.09 -48.31
N TYR A 1002 -1.94 4.14 -48.51
CA TYR A 1002 -2.93 4.19 -49.60
C TYR A 1002 -4.30 4.73 -49.17
N GLN A 1003 -4.60 4.71 -47.87
CA GLN A 1003 -5.89 5.10 -47.29
C GLN A 1003 -5.68 5.85 -45.95
N PRO A 1004 -4.98 7.00 -45.95
CA PRO A 1004 -4.57 7.70 -44.72
C PRO A 1004 -5.74 8.19 -43.84
N GLU A 1005 -6.91 8.44 -44.45
CA GLU A 1005 -8.13 8.88 -43.75
C GLU A 1005 -9.07 7.70 -43.38
N CYS A 1006 -8.63 6.47 -43.60
CA CYS A 1006 -9.41 5.27 -43.30
C CYS A 1006 -9.18 4.81 -41.85
N LEU A 1007 -10.26 4.43 -41.17
CA LEU A 1007 -10.17 3.84 -39.84
C LEU A 1007 -9.53 2.45 -39.92
N PHE A 1008 -8.45 2.28 -39.18
CA PHE A 1008 -7.77 1.02 -38.98
C PHE A 1008 -8.27 0.37 -37.68
N TYR A 1009 -8.86 -0.82 -37.79
CA TYR A 1009 -9.49 -1.49 -36.64
C TYR A 1009 -8.52 -1.69 -35.47
N HIS A 1010 -7.59 -2.64 -35.56
CA HIS A 1010 -6.47 -2.75 -34.62
C HIS A 1010 -5.40 -3.77 -35.05
N ASN A 1011 -4.19 -3.56 -34.52
CA ASN A 1011 -3.10 -4.52 -34.35
C ASN A 1011 -2.35 -4.20 -33.03
N VAL A 1012 -1.21 -4.85 -32.79
CA VAL A 1012 -0.39 -4.62 -31.58
C VAL A 1012 0.26 -3.23 -31.49
N ASN A 1013 0.27 -2.46 -32.58
CA ASN A 1013 0.92 -1.15 -32.67
C ASN A 1013 -0.07 0.02 -32.71
N ARG A 1014 -1.27 -0.20 -33.26
CA ARG A 1014 -2.26 0.85 -33.53
C ARG A 1014 -3.70 0.29 -33.46
N ALA A 1015 -4.60 1.06 -32.87
CA ALA A 1015 -6.05 0.89 -32.94
C ALA A 1015 -6.70 2.27 -33.06
N ASP A 1016 -7.47 2.51 -34.13
CA ASP A 1016 -8.25 3.75 -34.24
C ASP A 1016 -9.59 3.65 -33.51
N VAL A 1017 -10.04 2.42 -33.22
CA VAL A 1017 -11.25 2.10 -32.44
C VAL A 1017 -10.98 0.83 -31.63
N ARG A 1018 -11.65 0.66 -30.48
CA ARG A 1018 -11.55 -0.57 -29.66
C ARG A 1018 -12.86 -1.33 -29.66
N TRP A 1019 -12.78 -2.65 -29.51
CA TRP A 1019 -13.95 -3.47 -29.26
C TRP A 1019 -14.38 -3.33 -27.81
N GLY A 1020 -15.65 -2.99 -27.57
CA GLY A 1020 -16.21 -2.69 -26.24
C GLY A 1020 -16.55 -3.90 -25.37
N GLY A 1021 -16.06 -5.10 -25.70
CA GLY A 1021 -16.12 -6.27 -24.84
C GLY A 1021 -17.37 -7.15 -24.95
N SER A 1022 -18.30 -6.90 -25.88
CA SER A 1022 -19.41 -7.83 -26.14
C SER A 1022 -19.96 -7.76 -27.57
N GLU A 1023 -20.32 -8.93 -28.13
CA GLU A 1023 -21.11 -9.02 -29.37
C GLU A 1023 -22.65 -8.93 -29.11
N THR A 1024 -23.03 -8.40 -27.94
CA THR A 1024 -24.43 -8.16 -27.56
C THR A 1024 -24.96 -6.83 -28.10
N GLY A 1025 -24.11 -6.03 -28.75
CA GLY A 1025 -24.43 -4.70 -29.23
C GLY A 1025 -24.45 -3.64 -28.13
N THR A 1026 -23.88 -3.92 -26.95
CA THR A 1026 -23.86 -2.98 -25.82
C THR A 1026 -22.45 -2.77 -25.26
N VAL A 1027 -22.23 -1.62 -24.61
CA VAL A 1027 -21.00 -1.27 -23.89
C VAL A 1027 -21.25 -0.94 -22.42
N GLY A 1028 -20.18 -0.98 -21.63
CA GLY A 1028 -20.18 -0.52 -20.24
C GLY A 1028 -20.58 0.95 -20.09
N TYR A 1029 -20.91 1.36 -18.86
CA TYR A 1029 -21.02 2.77 -18.50
C TYR A 1029 -20.31 3.01 -17.17
N PRO A 1030 -19.41 4.02 -17.05
CA PRO A 1030 -19.04 5.02 -18.06
C PRO A 1030 -18.32 4.42 -19.28
N CYS A 1031 -18.31 5.14 -20.40
CA CYS A 1031 -17.66 4.73 -21.64
C CYS A 1031 -16.84 5.90 -22.18
N TRP A 1032 -15.54 5.91 -21.87
CA TRP A 1032 -14.59 6.92 -22.27
C TRP A 1032 -14.01 6.62 -23.64
N SER A 1033 -13.76 7.65 -24.45
CA SER A 1033 -13.04 7.54 -25.71
C SER A 1033 -11.52 7.56 -25.51
N SER A 1034 -11.05 8.09 -24.38
CA SER A 1034 -9.65 8.02 -23.97
C SER A 1034 -9.25 6.60 -23.53
N PHE A 1035 -8.01 6.23 -23.85
CA PHE A 1035 -7.44 4.90 -23.63
C PHE A 1035 -5.94 5.01 -23.29
N PRO A 1036 -5.38 4.17 -22.40
CA PRO A 1036 -4.01 4.30 -21.94
C PRO A 1036 -2.97 3.91 -23.01
N TYR A 1037 -3.37 3.11 -24.00
CA TYR A 1037 -2.49 2.54 -25.02
C TYR A 1037 -2.92 2.93 -26.45
N PRO A 1038 -1.99 2.95 -27.42
CA PRO A 1038 -2.33 3.18 -28.82
C PRO A 1038 -2.92 1.94 -29.51
N PHE A 1039 -3.07 0.81 -28.81
CA PHE A 1039 -3.59 -0.47 -29.28
C PHE A 1039 -4.59 -1.05 -28.27
N SER A 1040 -5.41 -2.00 -28.71
CA SER A 1040 -6.46 -2.66 -27.89
C SER A 1040 -6.19 -4.14 -27.59
N HIS A 1041 -5.03 -4.67 -27.99
CA HIS A 1041 -4.60 -6.04 -27.68
C HIS A 1041 -4.20 -6.21 -26.22
N ASN A 1042 -4.52 -7.37 -25.66
CA ASN A 1042 -4.06 -7.80 -24.34
C ASN A 1042 -2.55 -8.15 -24.39
N LYS A 1043 -1.75 -7.60 -23.47
CA LYS A 1043 -0.35 -8.01 -23.26
C LYS A 1043 -0.30 -9.15 -22.26
N SER A 1044 0.57 -10.13 -22.47
CA SER A 1044 0.71 -11.38 -21.68
C SER A 1044 0.84 -11.25 -20.15
N ASN A 1045 0.94 -10.03 -19.62
CA ASN A 1045 1.24 -9.72 -18.23
C ASN A 1045 0.04 -9.10 -17.49
N GLU A 1046 -1.08 -8.81 -18.17
CA GLU A 1046 -2.31 -8.29 -17.58
C GLU A 1046 -3.36 -9.41 -17.41
N SER A 1047 -4.15 -9.37 -16.33
CA SER A 1047 -5.23 -10.34 -16.16
C SER A 1047 -6.31 -10.10 -17.24
N ALA A 1048 -6.88 -11.19 -17.77
CA ALA A 1048 -7.88 -11.09 -18.84
C ALA A 1048 -9.13 -10.29 -18.41
N ASP A 1049 -9.49 -10.35 -17.13
CA ASP A 1049 -10.65 -9.65 -16.58
C ASP A 1049 -10.43 -8.13 -16.52
N ALA A 1050 -9.25 -7.68 -16.06
CA ALA A 1050 -8.91 -6.25 -16.02
C ALA A 1050 -8.85 -5.64 -17.42
N HIS A 1051 -8.31 -6.36 -18.41
CA HIS A 1051 -8.28 -5.89 -19.79
C HIS A 1051 -9.68 -5.76 -20.39
N ASN A 1052 -10.59 -6.70 -20.09
CA ASN A 1052 -11.97 -6.65 -20.58
C ASN A 1052 -12.75 -5.47 -19.96
N GLU A 1053 -12.53 -5.16 -18.68
CA GLU A 1053 -13.11 -3.97 -18.06
C GLU A 1053 -12.60 -2.69 -18.71
N LEU A 1054 -11.30 -2.60 -18.96
CA LEU A 1054 -10.68 -1.48 -19.67
C LEU A 1054 -11.25 -1.32 -21.09
N LEU A 1055 -11.46 -2.41 -21.83
CA LEU A 1055 -12.11 -2.39 -23.14
C LEU A 1055 -13.55 -1.86 -23.07
N ALA A 1056 -14.33 -2.32 -22.09
CA ALA A 1056 -15.74 -1.97 -21.93
C ALA A 1056 -15.96 -0.52 -21.48
N HIS A 1057 -15.05 0.03 -20.67
CA HIS A 1057 -15.22 1.34 -20.02
C HIS A 1057 -14.27 2.43 -20.54
N GLY A 1058 -13.09 2.07 -21.06
CA GLY A 1058 -12.03 3.03 -21.35
C GLY A 1058 -11.44 3.64 -20.07
N ASP A 1059 -10.59 4.65 -20.24
CA ASP A 1059 -9.89 5.32 -19.13
C ASP A 1059 -10.06 6.84 -19.27
N PRO A 1060 -10.67 7.55 -18.29
CA PRO A 1060 -10.85 9.00 -18.37
C PRO A 1060 -9.54 9.79 -18.52
N ASP A 1061 -8.41 9.23 -18.08
CA ASP A 1061 -7.09 9.88 -18.09
C ASP A 1061 -6.13 9.22 -19.10
N GLY A 1062 -6.67 8.38 -19.99
CA GLY A 1062 -5.93 7.73 -21.07
C GLY A 1062 -5.29 8.73 -22.04
N LYS A 1063 -4.10 8.37 -22.57
CA LYS A 1063 -3.28 9.24 -23.42
C LYS A 1063 -3.66 9.23 -24.91
N TYR A 1064 -4.43 8.23 -25.34
CA TYR A 1064 -4.78 8.02 -26.74
C TYR A 1064 -6.29 8.11 -26.92
N TRP A 1065 -6.73 8.56 -28.09
CA TRP A 1065 -8.13 8.53 -28.47
C TRP A 1065 -8.43 7.22 -29.20
N VAL A 1066 -9.14 6.30 -28.54
CA VAL A 1066 -9.47 4.97 -29.09
C VAL A 1066 -10.92 4.64 -28.72
N PRO A 1067 -11.93 5.22 -29.40
CA PRO A 1067 -13.33 5.11 -29.01
C PRO A 1067 -13.88 3.69 -29.12
N ALA A 1068 -14.90 3.40 -28.30
CA ALA A 1068 -15.52 2.09 -28.25
C ALA A 1068 -16.42 1.82 -29.47
N MET A 1069 -16.42 0.56 -29.86
CA MET A 1069 -17.32 -0.04 -30.84
C MET A 1069 -18.12 -1.16 -30.16
N ALA A 1070 -19.43 -1.20 -30.41
CA ALA A 1070 -20.29 -2.32 -30.08
C ALA A 1070 -20.77 -2.98 -31.35
N ASP A 1071 -20.86 -4.30 -31.36
CA ASP A 1071 -21.33 -5.06 -32.51
C ASP A 1071 -22.32 -6.15 -32.11
N THR A 1072 -23.21 -6.51 -33.04
CA THR A 1072 -24.14 -7.62 -32.86
C THR A 1072 -24.73 -8.09 -34.18
N PRO A 1073 -25.01 -9.39 -34.39
CA PRO A 1073 -25.82 -9.82 -35.52
C PRO A 1073 -27.27 -9.36 -35.35
N LEU A 1074 -27.92 -8.91 -36.43
CA LEU A 1074 -29.37 -8.62 -36.41
C LEU A 1074 -30.19 -9.85 -35.98
N ARG A 1075 -29.68 -11.04 -36.29
CA ARG A 1075 -30.25 -12.35 -35.97
C ARG A 1075 -29.65 -12.93 -34.68
N GLY A 1076 -29.65 -12.16 -33.59
CA GLY A 1076 -29.11 -12.56 -32.29
C GLY A 1076 -30.15 -12.96 -31.23
N TRP A 1077 -31.44 -13.01 -31.57
CA TRP A 1077 -32.50 -13.28 -30.59
C TRP A 1077 -32.54 -14.74 -30.13
N ASN A 1078 -33.08 -14.99 -28.93
CA ASN A 1078 -33.22 -16.33 -28.33
C ASN A 1078 -31.90 -17.13 -28.21
N GLY A 1079 -30.76 -16.46 -28.02
CA GLY A 1079 -29.45 -17.11 -27.88
C GLY A 1079 -28.84 -17.57 -29.20
N ARG A 1080 -29.38 -17.12 -30.34
CA ARG A 1080 -28.71 -17.19 -31.64
C ARG A 1080 -27.55 -16.20 -31.67
N HIS A 1081 -26.47 -16.53 -32.37
CA HIS A 1081 -25.27 -15.70 -32.37
C HIS A 1081 -24.47 -15.84 -33.67
N GLU A 1082 -25.12 -15.65 -34.83
CA GLU A 1082 -24.50 -16.02 -36.10
C GLU A 1082 -24.59 -14.96 -37.19
N TRP A 1083 -23.49 -14.90 -37.93
CA TRP A 1083 -23.18 -13.82 -38.86
C TRP A 1083 -23.51 -14.18 -40.31
N PHE A 1084 -23.85 -15.43 -40.63
CA PHE A 1084 -24.25 -15.85 -41.99
C PHE A 1084 -25.74 -16.21 -42.06
N TRP A 1085 -26.31 -16.10 -43.26
CA TRP A 1085 -27.71 -16.45 -43.49
C TRP A 1085 -27.91 -17.96 -43.49
N GLU A 1086 -28.97 -18.43 -42.84
CA GLU A 1086 -29.42 -19.82 -42.87
C GLU A 1086 -30.92 -19.90 -43.26
N PRO A 1087 -31.33 -20.92 -44.01
CA PRO A 1087 -32.74 -21.15 -44.33
C PRO A 1087 -33.61 -21.37 -43.07
N GLY A 1088 -34.68 -20.59 -42.90
CA GLY A 1088 -35.66 -20.77 -41.82
C GLY A 1088 -35.30 -20.13 -40.48
N ASP A 1089 -34.31 -19.23 -40.45
CA ASP A 1089 -33.81 -18.58 -39.22
C ASP A 1089 -34.51 -17.26 -38.88
N GLU A 1090 -35.65 -16.94 -39.49
CA GLU A 1090 -36.34 -15.63 -39.33
C GLU A 1090 -36.81 -15.35 -37.89
N GLY A 1091 -37.03 -16.40 -37.10
CA GLY A 1091 -37.40 -16.28 -35.67
C GLY A 1091 -36.28 -15.74 -34.76
N SER A 1092 -35.06 -15.64 -35.29
CA SER A 1092 -33.88 -15.16 -34.57
C SER A 1092 -33.62 -13.65 -34.73
N VAL A 1093 -34.43 -12.95 -35.53
CA VAL A 1093 -34.34 -11.48 -35.68
C VAL A 1093 -34.77 -10.78 -34.38
N TYR A 1094 -33.94 -9.87 -33.85
CA TYR A 1094 -34.24 -9.13 -32.62
C TYR A 1094 -35.58 -8.38 -32.70
N PRO A 1095 -36.46 -8.50 -31.67
CA PRO A 1095 -37.61 -7.62 -31.49
C PRO A 1095 -37.24 -6.13 -31.48
N LEU A 1096 -38.16 -5.27 -31.90
CA LEU A 1096 -37.92 -3.82 -31.98
C LEU A 1096 -37.47 -3.21 -30.64
N ASP A 1097 -38.10 -3.59 -29.53
CA ASP A 1097 -37.76 -3.03 -28.21
C ASP A 1097 -36.33 -3.40 -27.77
N GLU A 1098 -35.88 -4.61 -28.10
CA GLU A 1098 -34.52 -5.08 -27.83
C GLU A 1098 -33.51 -4.31 -28.69
N LEU A 1099 -33.82 -4.08 -29.97
CA LEU A 1099 -32.99 -3.23 -30.84
C LEU A 1099 -32.88 -1.78 -30.32
N MET A 1100 -33.94 -1.25 -29.71
CA MET A 1100 -33.89 0.06 -29.07
C MET A 1100 -33.05 0.06 -27.78
N ASP A 1101 -33.10 -1.01 -26.96
CA ASP A 1101 -32.21 -1.15 -25.80
C ASP A 1101 -30.73 -1.21 -26.25
N ILE A 1102 -30.45 -1.98 -27.30
CA ILE A 1102 -29.12 -2.06 -27.93
C ILE A 1102 -28.64 -0.67 -28.37
N TYR A 1103 -29.47 0.10 -29.07
CA TYR A 1103 -29.11 1.47 -29.51
C TYR A 1103 -28.87 2.43 -28.32
N GLU A 1104 -29.73 2.40 -27.29
CA GLU A 1104 -29.59 3.23 -26.08
C GLU A 1104 -28.32 2.85 -25.27
N ARG A 1105 -27.89 1.59 -25.32
CA ARG A 1105 -26.73 1.04 -24.58
C ARG A 1105 -25.46 0.92 -25.42
N SER A 1106 -25.46 1.46 -26.64
CA SER A 1106 -24.28 1.63 -27.50
C SER A 1106 -24.12 3.09 -27.91
N ALA A 1107 -24.85 3.54 -28.93
CA ALA A 1107 -24.86 4.93 -29.39
C ALA A 1107 -25.27 5.92 -28.29
N GLY A 1108 -26.17 5.50 -27.39
CA GLY A 1108 -26.54 6.28 -26.20
C GLY A 1108 -25.52 6.29 -25.06
N ARG A 1109 -24.35 5.67 -25.25
CA ARG A 1109 -23.23 5.57 -24.29
C ARG A 1109 -21.88 5.82 -24.97
N ASN A 1110 -21.80 6.80 -25.87
CA ASN A 1110 -20.54 7.23 -26.49
C ASN A 1110 -19.80 6.14 -27.31
N ALA A 1111 -20.51 5.10 -27.77
CA ALA A 1111 -19.96 4.08 -28.66
C ALA A 1111 -20.64 4.13 -30.05
N THR A 1112 -20.01 3.52 -31.06
CA THR A 1112 -20.65 3.33 -32.37
C THR A 1112 -21.09 1.88 -32.52
N LEU A 1113 -22.34 1.67 -32.96
CA LEU A 1113 -22.96 0.35 -33.13
C LEU A 1113 -22.73 -0.20 -34.54
N ILE A 1114 -22.36 -1.46 -34.67
CA ILE A 1114 -22.28 -2.19 -35.94
C ILE A 1114 -23.21 -3.40 -35.93
N VAL A 1115 -24.11 -3.46 -36.90
CA VAL A 1115 -25.12 -4.52 -36.99
C VAL A 1115 -24.78 -5.48 -38.13
N GLY A 1116 -24.69 -6.77 -37.80
CA GLY A 1116 -24.46 -7.85 -38.75
C GLY A 1116 -25.69 -8.17 -39.58
N LEU A 1117 -25.57 -8.03 -40.89
CA LEU A 1117 -26.61 -8.33 -41.87
C LEU A 1117 -26.22 -9.51 -42.75
N THR A 1118 -27.21 -10.34 -43.07
CA THR A 1118 -26.99 -11.65 -43.68
C THR A 1118 -27.78 -11.76 -44.98
N PRO A 1119 -27.21 -11.38 -46.15
CA PRO A 1119 -27.84 -11.65 -47.44
C PRO A 1119 -28.00 -13.15 -47.68
N ASP A 1120 -29.06 -13.54 -48.38
CA ASP A 1120 -29.39 -14.93 -48.70
C ASP A 1120 -28.65 -15.46 -49.94
N ALA A 1121 -28.85 -16.74 -50.23
CA ALA A 1121 -28.25 -17.42 -51.39
C ALA A 1121 -28.70 -16.84 -52.75
N ASP A 1122 -29.84 -16.17 -52.83
CA ASP A 1122 -30.28 -15.50 -54.07
C ASP A 1122 -29.56 -14.16 -54.29
N GLY A 1123 -28.89 -13.64 -53.25
CA GLY A 1123 -28.17 -12.37 -53.26
C GLY A 1123 -29.03 -11.18 -52.82
N LEU A 1124 -30.11 -11.43 -52.11
CA LEU A 1124 -31.01 -10.42 -51.56
C LEU A 1124 -30.87 -10.36 -50.04
N LEU A 1125 -31.24 -9.23 -49.44
CA LEU A 1125 -31.47 -9.22 -47.99
C LEU A 1125 -32.86 -9.81 -47.74
N PRO A 1126 -33.02 -10.78 -46.81
CA PRO A 1126 -34.33 -11.35 -46.51
C PRO A 1126 -35.37 -10.26 -46.21
N GLN A 1127 -36.59 -10.43 -46.73
CA GLN A 1127 -37.62 -9.41 -46.61
C GLN A 1127 -37.92 -9.04 -45.15
N THR A 1128 -37.91 -10.03 -44.24
CA THR A 1128 -38.11 -9.83 -42.80
C THR A 1128 -37.08 -8.88 -42.18
N ASP A 1129 -35.84 -8.96 -42.66
CA ASP A 1129 -34.72 -8.19 -42.12
C ASP A 1129 -34.80 -6.75 -42.63
N ALA A 1130 -35.11 -6.58 -43.93
CA ALA A 1130 -35.35 -5.27 -44.51
C ALA A 1130 -36.52 -4.54 -43.83
N GLU A 1131 -37.62 -5.24 -43.53
CA GLU A 1131 -38.79 -4.69 -42.83
C GLU A 1131 -38.45 -4.31 -41.38
N ARG A 1132 -37.72 -5.14 -40.63
CA ARG A 1132 -37.30 -4.84 -39.26
C ARG A 1132 -36.32 -3.67 -39.19
N LEU A 1133 -35.39 -3.56 -40.14
CA LEU A 1133 -34.47 -2.42 -40.24
C LEU A 1133 -35.22 -1.11 -40.48
N GLU A 1134 -36.21 -1.11 -41.38
CA GLU A 1134 -37.05 0.08 -41.61
C GLU A 1134 -37.91 0.43 -40.37
N GLU A 1135 -38.45 -0.58 -39.69
CA GLU A 1135 -39.19 -0.41 -38.43
C GLU A 1135 -38.30 0.24 -37.36
N TRP A 1136 -37.06 -0.24 -37.21
CA TRP A 1136 -36.12 0.27 -36.23
C TRP A 1136 -35.70 1.71 -36.48
N GLY A 1137 -35.35 2.07 -37.72
CA GLY A 1137 -35.01 3.45 -38.06
C GLY A 1137 -36.17 4.42 -37.85
N ARG A 1138 -37.42 3.99 -38.15
CA ARG A 1138 -38.61 4.79 -37.84
C ARG A 1138 -38.82 4.97 -36.35
N GLU A 1139 -38.50 3.97 -35.52
CA GLU A 1139 -38.63 4.06 -34.07
C GLU A 1139 -37.57 4.98 -33.44
N ILE A 1140 -36.32 4.92 -33.92
CA ILE A 1140 -35.26 5.87 -33.52
C ILE A 1140 -35.70 7.30 -33.84
N GLU A 1141 -36.17 7.55 -35.08
CA GLU A 1141 -36.67 8.86 -35.50
C GLU A 1141 -37.89 9.30 -34.66
N ARG A 1142 -38.81 8.38 -34.34
CA ARG A 1142 -39.98 8.65 -33.51
C ARG A 1142 -39.59 9.07 -32.09
N ARG A 1143 -38.58 8.43 -31.48
CA ARG A 1143 -38.16 8.72 -30.09
C ARG A 1143 -37.30 9.97 -29.99
N TYR A 1144 -36.41 10.22 -30.95
CA TYR A 1144 -35.34 11.22 -30.79
C TYR A 1144 -35.30 12.29 -31.89
N GLY A 1145 -36.03 12.14 -33.00
CA GLY A 1145 -36.00 13.08 -34.13
C GLY A 1145 -36.70 14.42 -33.88
N SER A 1146 -37.47 14.55 -32.80
CA SER A 1146 -38.23 15.77 -32.48
C SER A 1146 -38.19 16.08 -30.98
N PRO A 1147 -37.13 16.74 -30.47
CA PRO A 1147 -37.03 17.13 -29.07
C PRO A 1147 -38.12 18.13 -28.67
N LEU A 1148 -38.47 18.13 -27.38
CA LEU A 1148 -39.33 19.16 -26.77
C LEU A 1148 -38.63 20.52 -26.74
N ALA A 1149 -37.34 20.52 -26.42
CA ALA A 1149 -36.44 21.67 -26.46
C ALA A 1149 -34.98 21.19 -26.56
N GLY A 1150 -34.08 22.06 -27.02
CA GLY A 1150 -32.65 21.82 -27.01
C GLY A 1150 -31.84 23.10 -26.84
N THR A 1151 -30.65 22.99 -26.27
CA THR A 1151 -29.69 24.07 -26.03
C THR A 1151 -28.25 23.57 -26.19
N CYS A 1152 -27.29 24.50 -26.17
CA CYS A 1152 -25.85 24.26 -26.07
C CYS A 1152 -25.27 25.24 -25.04
N GLY A 1153 -24.09 24.96 -24.50
CA GLY A 1153 -23.55 25.75 -23.39
C GLY A 1153 -22.04 25.64 -23.23
N LYS A 1154 -21.49 26.61 -22.50
CA LYS A 1154 -20.07 26.67 -22.12
C LYS A 1154 -19.98 26.93 -20.62
N GLY A 1155 -19.07 26.23 -19.94
CA GLY A 1155 -18.90 26.33 -18.49
C GLY A 1155 -19.69 25.27 -17.72
N ARG A 1156 -19.73 25.41 -16.40
CA ARG A 1156 -20.25 24.37 -15.49
C ARG A 1156 -21.78 24.29 -15.40
N GLU A 1157 -22.50 25.27 -15.94
CA GLU A 1157 -23.96 25.31 -15.91
C GLU A 1157 -24.51 25.50 -17.34
N THR A 1158 -25.51 24.69 -17.71
CA THR A 1158 -26.25 24.86 -18.97
C THR A 1158 -27.75 24.69 -18.72
N VAL A 1159 -28.52 25.75 -18.96
CA VAL A 1159 -29.97 25.79 -18.70
C VAL A 1159 -30.76 25.56 -19.99
N LEU A 1160 -31.75 24.67 -19.93
CA LEU A 1160 -32.69 24.33 -20.98
C LEU A 1160 -34.12 24.71 -20.57
N SER A 1161 -34.68 25.76 -21.18
CA SER A 1161 -36.06 26.18 -20.92
C SER A 1161 -37.10 25.40 -21.74
N LEU A 1162 -38.20 24.97 -21.10
CA LEU A 1162 -39.27 24.17 -21.70
C LEU A 1162 -40.55 24.99 -21.99
N SER A 1163 -40.52 26.31 -21.79
CA SER A 1163 -41.69 27.19 -21.87
C SER A 1163 -42.17 27.47 -23.32
N SER A 1164 -43.22 26.76 -23.72
CA SER A 1164 -44.17 27.06 -24.82
C SER A 1164 -43.60 27.45 -26.19
N GLY A 1165 -43.26 26.44 -26.99
CA GLY A 1165 -43.73 26.34 -28.38
C GLY A 1165 -42.78 26.80 -29.48
N SER A 1166 -41.92 25.88 -29.92
CA SER A 1166 -41.56 25.76 -31.33
C SER A 1166 -41.73 24.31 -31.76
N HIS A 1167 -42.98 23.83 -31.85
CA HIS A 1167 -43.53 22.95 -32.91
C HIS A 1167 -45.01 22.69 -32.58
N GLY A 1168 -45.87 23.06 -33.53
CA GLY A 1168 -47.26 23.44 -33.27
C GLY A 1168 -48.21 22.29 -32.89
N LYS A 1169 -48.78 22.37 -31.69
CA LYS A 1169 -50.21 22.12 -31.41
C LYS A 1169 -50.57 22.85 -30.11
N VAL A 1170 -51.12 24.05 -30.26
CA VAL A 1170 -51.75 24.79 -29.17
C VAL A 1170 -52.92 23.95 -28.64
N SER A 1171 -52.79 23.43 -27.42
CA SER A 1171 -53.96 23.04 -26.63
C SER A 1171 -54.74 24.31 -26.33
N ARG A 1172 -55.97 24.39 -26.86
CA ARG A 1172 -56.96 25.39 -26.44
C ARG A 1172 -57.34 25.07 -25.00
N ASN A 1173 -56.60 25.61 -24.04
CA ASN A 1173 -57.03 26.04 -22.71
C ASN A 1173 -55.81 26.66 -22.01
N GLY A 1174 -55.83 27.98 -21.84
CA GLY A 1174 -54.73 28.77 -21.29
C GLY A 1174 -54.50 28.56 -19.79
N SER A 1175 -53.82 27.48 -19.44
CA SER A 1175 -53.12 27.30 -18.15
C SER A 1175 -51.80 26.60 -18.43
N GLY A 1176 -50.67 27.33 -18.33
CA GLY A 1176 -49.32 26.80 -18.54
C GLY A 1176 -49.00 25.70 -17.54
N SER A 1177 -49.16 24.45 -17.97
CA SER A 1177 -48.73 23.28 -17.20
C SER A 1177 -47.34 22.87 -17.69
N PRO A 1178 -46.40 22.52 -16.80
CA PRO A 1178 -45.05 22.12 -17.18
C PRO A 1178 -45.07 20.92 -18.15
N ALA A 1179 -44.13 20.88 -19.09
CA ALA A 1179 -44.01 19.74 -19.99
C ALA A 1179 -43.47 18.53 -19.20
N ALA A 1180 -44.07 17.35 -19.39
CA ALA A 1180 -43.50 16.12 -18.85
C ALA A 1180 -42.29 15.71 -19.70
N VAL A 1181 -41.16 15.44 -19.06
CA VAL A 1181 -39.92 14.94 -19.69
C VAL A 1181 -39.53 13.63 -19.02
N ASN A 1182 -39.07 12.66 -19.80
CA ASN A 1182 -38.58 11.38 -19.26
C ASN A 1182 -37.28 10.89 -19.93
N CYS A 1183 -36.70 11.71 -20.81
CA CYS A 1183 -35.45 11.41 -21.48
C CYS A 1183 -34.68 12.69 -21.79
N CYS A 1184 -33.36 12.64 -21.63
CA CYS A 1184 -32.43 13.68 -22.07
C CYS A 1184 -31.34 13.09 -22.97
N ILE A 1185 -30.88 13.88 -23.95
CA ILE A 1185 -29.68 13.58 -24.74
C ILE A 1185 -28.66 14.67 -24.48
N LEU A 1186 -27.47 14.26 -24.06
CA LEU A 1186 -26.31 15.11 -23.78
C LEU A 1186 -25.19 14.81 -24.78
N SER A 1187 -24.44 15.84 -25.18
CA SER A 1187 -23.29 15.75 -26.06
C SER A 1187 -22.25 16.82 -25.69
N GLU A 1188 -20.99 16.42 -25.62
CA GLU A 1188 -19.83 17.32 -25.53
C GLU A 1188 -19.29 17.63 -26.93
N ASP A 1189 -18.52 18.72 -27.07
CA ASP A 1189 -17.64 18.91 -28.21
C ASP A 1189 -16.34 18.11 -28.00
N VAL A 1190 -16.40 16.83 -28.38
CA VAL A 1190 -15.28 15.89 -28.27
C VAL A 1190 -14.10 16.22 -29.19
N GLY A 1191 -14.22 17.19 -30.11
CA GLY A 1191 -13.10 17.61 -30.96
C GLY A 1191 -11.93 18.20 -30.16
N GLY A 1192 -12.22 18.73 -28.96
CA GLY A 1192 -11.23 19.20 -28.01
C GLY A 1192 -10.83 18.21 -26.93
N GLY A 1193 -11.23 16.93 -27.04
CA GLY A 1193 -11.10 15.91 -25.98
C GLY A 1193 -12.32 15.85 -25.04
N GLU A 1194 -12.43 14.79 -24.24
CA GLU A 1194 -13.51 14.63 -23.24
C GLU A 1194 -13.17 15.42 -21.98
N ARG A 1195 -14.03 16.37 -21.60
CA ARG A 1195 -13.73 17.36 -20.55
C ARG A 1195 -14.49 17.10 -19.27
N VAL A 1196 -15.71 16.60 -19.37
CA VAL A 1196 -16.59 16.33 -18.24
C VAL A 1196 -16.18 15.02 -17.55
N ARG A 1197 -16.11 15.04 -16.22
CA ARG A 1197 -15.81 13.87 -15.37
C ARG A 1197 -17.01 13.44 -14.51
N SER A 1198 -17.86 14.40 -14.15
CA SER A 1198 -19.15 14.14 -13.52
C SER A 1198 -20.13 15.29 -13.72
N TRP A 1199 -21.41 14.94 -13.72
CA TRP A 1199 -22.50 15.86 -13.96
C TRP A 1199 -23.80 15.38 -13.34
N HIS A 1200 -24.74 16.30 -13.16
CA HIS A 1200 -26.11 16.01 -12.81
C HIS A 1200 -27.10 16.93 -13.53
N ILE A 1201 -28.34 16.47 -13.67
CA ILE A 1201 -29.44 17.29 -14.20
C ILE A 1201 -30.43 17.59 -13.09
N GLU A 1202 -30.78 18.85 -12.94
CA GLU A 1202 -31.87 19.30 -12.11
C GLU A 1202 -33.10 19.66 -12.95
N ALA A 1203 -34.29 19.34 -12.44
CA ALA A 1203 -35.56 19.80 -12.97
C ALA A 1203 -36.14 20.89 -12.07
N ARG A 1204 -36.42 22.05 -12.65
CA ARG A 1204 -37.05 23.18 -11.97
C ARG A 1204 -38.52 23.29 -12.37
N THR A 1205 -39.39 23.38 -11.37
CA THR A 1205 -40.84 23.56 -11.53
C THR A 1205 -41.32 24.64 -10.56
N GLY A 1206 -41.64 25.82 -11.07
CA GLY A 1206 -41.82 27.01 -10.22
C GLY A 1206 -40.57 27.37 -9.42
N GLU A 1207 -40.67 27.42 -8.08
CA GLU A 1207 -39.54 27.70 -7.17
C GLU A 1207 -38.82 26.42 -6.68
N GLU A 1208 -39.33 25.23 -7.01
CA GLU A 1208 -38.77 23.95 -6.57
C GLU A 1208 -37.74 23.44 -7.61
N CYS A 1209 -36.55 23.06 -7.16
CA CYS A 1209 -35.51 22.43 -7.97
C CYS A 1209 -35.17 21.06 -7.39
N ARG A 1210 -35.09 20.03 -8.24
CA ARG A 1210 -34.73 18.66 -7.81
C ARG A 1210 -33.77 18.01 -8.78
N THR A 1211 -32.74 17.33 -8.27
CA THR A 1211 -31.90 16.47 -9.11
C THR A 1211 -32.70 15.28 -9.62
N ILE A 1212 -32.69 15.05 -10.94
CA ILE A 1212 -33.43 13.97 -11.61
C ILE A 1212 -32.53 12.84 -12.13
N CYS A 1213 -31.26 13.13 -12.44
CA CYS A 1213 -30.27 12.11 -12.80
C CYS A 1213 -28.83 12.62 -12.61
N ARG A 1214 -27.88 11.68 -12.54
CA ARG A 1214 -26.43 11.94 -12.40
C ARG A 1214 -25.64 11.03 -13.35
N GLY A 1215 -24.43 11.43 -13.71
CA GLY A 1215 -23.52 10.65 -14.56
C GLY A 1215 -22.07 11.10 -14.47
N THR A 1216 -21.16 10.34 -15.10
CA THR A 1216 -19.71 10.57 -15.11
C THR A 1216 -19.18 10.89 -16.51
N SER A 1217 -19.56 10.12 -17.53
CA SER A 1217 -19.20 10.37 -18.94
C SER A 1217 -20.39 10.94 -19.73
N ILE A 1218 -20.14 11.93 -20.61
CA ILE A 1218 -21.09 12.39 -21.65
C ILE A 1218 -20.56 11.98 -23.03
N GLY A 1219 -19.35 12.41 -23.38
CA GLY A 1219 -18.74 12.11 -24.68
C GLY A 1219 -19.53 12.67 -25.86
N HIS A 1220 -19.47 12.01 -27.02
CA HIS A 1220 -20.17 12.45 -28.23
C HIS A 1220 -21.69 12.39 -28.07
N LYS A 1221 -22.20 11.34 -27.41
CA LYS A 1221 -23.64 11.16 -27.19
C LYS A 1221 -23.96 10.31 -25.96
N ARG A 1222 -24.83 10.86 -25.12
CA ARG A 1222 -25.37 10.19 -23.94
C ARG A 1222 -26.88 10.31 -23.89
N ILE A 1223 -27.59 9.18 -24.01
CA ILE A 1223 -29.04 9.10 -23.84
C ILE A 1223 -29.35 8.63 -22.41
N VAL A 1224 -30.21 9.37 -21.71
CA VAL A 1224 -30.53 9.15 -20.30
C VAL A 1224 -32.04 9.13 -20.15
N ARG A 1225 -32.59 8.01 -19.66
CA ARG A 1225 -34.00 7.85 -19.34
C ARG A 1225 -34.22 7.90 -17.83
N PHE A 1226 -35.33 8.49 -17.42
CA PHE A 1226 -35.73 8.63 -16.02
C PHE A 1226 -37.26 8.67 -15.92
N ASP A 1227 -37.82 8.59 -14.71
CA ASP A 1227 -39.26 8.66 -14.51
C ASP A 1227 -39.84 10.00 -15.00
N PRO A 1228 -41.04 10.03 -15.61
CA PRO A 1228 -41.66 11.27 -16.08
C PRO A 1228 -41.70 12.39 -15.03
N VAL A 1229 -41.08 13.52 -15.35
CA VAL A 1229 -41.00 14.71 -14.49
C VAL A 1229 -41.65 15.91 -15.18
N PRO A 1230 -42.61 16.60 -14.56
CA PRO A 1230 -43.02 17.93 -15.00
C PRO A 1230 -41.88 18.91 -14.72
N ALA A 1231 -41.44 19.68 -15.72
CA ALA A 1231 -40.38 20.68 -15.58
C ALA A 1231 -40.68 21.93 -16.44
N ASP A 1232 -40.36 23.10 -15.90
CA ASP A 1232 -40.30 24.37 -16.62
C ASP A 1232 -38.90 24.58 -17.24
N GLU A 1233 -37.86 24.12 -16.54
CA GLU A 1233 -36.46 24.15 -16.98
C GLU A 1233 -35.74 22.88 -16.55
N LEU A 1234 -34.75 22.46 -17.35
CA LEU A 1234 -33.75 21.48 -16.95
C LEU A 1234 -32.38 22.15 -16.91
N ILE A 1235 -31.58 21.82 -15.90
CA ILE A 1235 -30.27 22.44 -15.68
C ILE A 1235 -29.24 21.33 -15.64
N LEU A 1236 -28.32 21.32 -16.60
CA LEU A 1236 -27.14 20.46 -16.57
C LEU A 1236 -26.05 21.17 -15.75
N MET A 1237 -25.63 20.53 -14.68
CA MET A 1237 -24.54 20.96 -13.81
C MET A 1237 -23.34 20.03 -14.00
N ILE A 1238 -22.17 20.60 -14.23
CA ILE A 1238 -20.90 19.87 -14.31
C ILE A 1238 -20.22 19.95 -12.94
N ASP A 1239 -20.17 18.80 -12.26
CA ASP A 1239 -19.64 18.65 -10.92
C ASP A 1239 -18.10 18.66 -10.95
N ASN A 1240 -17.52 17.91 -11.88
CA ASN A 1240 -16.08 17.83 -12.10
C ASN A 1240 -15.74 17.85 -13.60
N CYS A 1241 -14.68 18.57 -13.96
CA CYS A 1241 -14.15 18.64 -15.32
C CYS A 1241 -12.66 18.98 -15.33
N VAL A 1242 -11.93 18.50 -16.34
CA VAL A 1242 -10.48 18.71 -16.51
C VAL A 1242 -10.14 19.89 -17.40
N ALA A 1243 -11.15 20.48 -18.04
CA ALA A 1243 -11.07 21.70 -18.81
C ALA A 1243 -12.47 22.33 -18.86
N GLU A 1244 -12.57 23.59 -19.27
CA GLU A 1244 -13.84 24.28 -19.40
C GLU A 1244 -14.84 23.47 -20.27
N PRO A 1245 -15.99 23.05 -19.71
CA PRO A 1245 -16.93 22.20 -20.43
C PRO A 1245 -17.51 22.88 -21.67
N LEU A 1246 -17.57 22.13 -22.77
CA LEU A 1246 -18.17 22.55 -24.04
C LEU A 1246 -19.32 21.60 -24.37
N ILE A 1247 -20.54 22.00 -24.03
CA ILE A 1247 -21.75 21.20 -24.25
C ILE A 1247 -22.27 21.52 -25.65
N SER A 1248 -22.02 20.61 -26.60
CA SER A 1248 -22.44 20.73 -27.99
C SER A 1248 -23.95 20.49 -28.16
N GLY A 1249 -24.57 19.73 -27.26
CA GLY A 1249 -26.01 19.49 -27.26
C GLY A 1249 -26.57 19.05 -25.91
N PHE A 1250 -27.69 19.66 -25.52
CA PHE A 1250 -28.52 19.23 -24.41
C PHE A 1250 -29.98 19.32 -24.84
N SER A 1251 -30.67 18.19 -24.98
CA SER A 1251 -32.08 18.14 -25.43
C SER A 1251 -32.97 17.27 -24.56
N ALA A 1252 -34.24 17.66 -24.46
CA ALA A 1252 -35.27 17.00 -23.67
C ALA A 1252 -36.32 16.32 -24.56
N HIS A 1253 -36.74 15.11 -24.19
CA HIS A 1253 -37.69 14.29 -24.94
C HIS A 1253 -38.75 13.66 -24.03
N TYR A 1254 -39.90 13.33 -24.61
CA TYR A 1254 -40.93 12.51 -23.96
C TYR A 1254 -41.24 11.27 -24.78
N ILE A 1255 -40.82 10.12 -24.27
CA ILE A 1255 -40.97 8.81 -24.91
C ILE A 1255 -42.16 8.11 -24.25
N ASN A 1256 -43.24 7.93 -25.03
CA ASN A 1256 -44.46 7.21 -24.63
C ASN A 1256 -44.24 5.71 -24.46
#